data_AF-A0A7V2UZR6-F1
#
_entry.id   AF-A0A7V2UZR6-F1
#
_cell.length_a   1.000
_cell.length_b   1.000
_cell.length_c   1.000
_cell.angle_alpha   90.00
_cell.angle_beta   90.00
_cell.angle_gamma   90.00
#
_symmetry.space_group_name_H-M   'P 1'
#
loop_
_entity.id
_entity.type
_entity.pdbx_description
1 polymer ?
#
loop_
_entity_poly.entity_id
_entity_poly.type
_entity_poly.pdbx_seq_one_letter_code
_entity_poly.pdbx_strand_id
1 'polypeptide(L)'
;MVRSNLLASKRGRLTAFFFLYVAEGIPHGFVQIAIASRMGLQGLTSEQIGWFTGIVVLPWAFKWAAGPLVDLVHSNRLGRRRGWIAAMQILMIATVIAVSPVDFTSSLTLFTVLLVALNVFSAVQDVAIDALACGVLQEAERGVANGLMFGGSYLGATLGGSGALAVMPVLGYGATFVLVAVSLALILLCVTRRLREKPGPERFPAEGSRVKAVGGEIAAYARDAFRAFFGTRAAVAGLAVSLLPIGAIGISLAPINAKLAVDLGLQEQDLAAFNFVTGMLSTVTCIVGGWLSDRVGRRRCVAGCVLGTGLTTVLLAWILHRYGWTLPLAESGGGGAVPPHELVVWFWGLCTAHAFFLGLMYGVRIALFMDICTPAVAATQFTAYMACLNLVTAYSSAWQGWFCARRGYVDMLAVDAAAGMVVLALLPFLSPPKAPRETSPSEGGASPTHPAFRPVERKGGPPAAPGAPRSCEGSIMNPSDVRRVRVVDSHTGGEPTRVVVEGGPDLGAGSLAERRERFRRDHDHFRSAVVNEPRGSDVLVGALLGAPADPSCAAGVIFFNNVGYLGMCGHGTIGLVATLAHLGRIGPGEHRVETPVGVVTTRLHPDGRVSVRNVPSRRTAAAVPLDVPGLGRVTGDVAWGGNWFFLCSDHGLAVRFDNLERLADAAWRIRRELARRGVAGDDGGEIDHIELFGPPQVPGADSKSFVLCPGRAYDRSPCGTGTSAKLACLHADGALAPGRIWRQESIIGSVFEGSIEIVEGRVVPTITGTTYVNAESELILDPRDPYNWGIR
;
A
#
# COMPACT_ATOMS: atom_id res chain seq x y z
N MET A 1 -23.56 14.24 23.80
CA MET A 1 -22.11 13.95 23.69
C MET A 1 -21.79 13.39 22.31
N VAL A 2 -21.15 14.19 21.47
CA VAL A 2 -20.66 13.78 20.13
C VAL A 2 -19.63 12.67 20.32
N ARG A 3 -19.95 11.43 19.95
CA ARG A 3 -18.99 10.32 20.05
C ARG A 3 -17.90 10.52 19.00
N SER A 4 -16.68 10.82 19.45
CA SER A 4 -15.50 10.97 18.59
C SER A 4 -15.21 9.68 17.81
N ASN A 5 -15.08 9.80 16.49
CA ASN A 5 -14.62 8.72 15.62
C ASN A 5 -13.11 8.52 15.83
N LEU A 6 -12.68 7.34 16.26
CA LEU A 6 -11.26 7.06 16.47
C LEU A 6 -10.46 7.11 15.16
N LEU A 7 -11.09 6.82 14.01
CA LEU A 7 -10.39 6.83 12.73
C LEU A 7 -10.11 8.24 12.17
N ALA A 8 -10.71 9.29 12.76
CA ALA A 8 -10.65 10.65 12.24
C ALA A 8 -9.30 11.34 12.49
N SER A 9 -8.54 10.96 13.52
CA SER A 9 -7.25 11.56 13.85
C SER A 9 -6.12 10.54 13.83
N LYS A 10 -4.88 10.98 13.57
CA LYS A 10 -3.68 10.13 13.63
C LYS A 10 -3.57 9.39 14.96
N ARG A 11 -3.67 10.11 16.07
CA ARG A 11 -3.62 9.52 17.43
C ARG A 11 -4.75 8.50 17.62
N GLY A 12 -5.97 8.82 17.18
CA GLY A 12 -7.10 7.90 17.28
C GLY A 12 -6.92 6.62 16.46
N ARG A 13 -6.38 6.70 15.23
CA ARG A 13 -6.05 5.52 14.40
C ARG A 13 -5.03 4.63 15.10
N LEU A 14 -3.91 5.19 15.53
CA LEU A 14 -2.84 4.44 16.19
C LEU A 14 -3.34 3.78 17.49
N THR A 15 -4.10 4.50 18.32
CA THR A 15 -4.71 3.93 19.52
C THR A 15 -5.70 2.82 19.21
N ALA A 16 -6.53 2.98 18.17
CA ALA A 16 -7.49 1.95 17.77
C ALA A 16 -6.78 0.66 17.35
N PHE A 17 -5.81 0.73 16.44
CA PHE A 17 -5.08 -0.45 15.96
C PHE A 17 -4.27 -1.13 17.08
N PHE A 18 -3.67 -0.36 17.98
CA PHE A 18 -3.00 -0.90 19.17
C PHE A 18 -3.94 -1.79 20.01
N PHE A 19 -5.10 -1.26 20.41
CA PHE A 19 -6.03 -2.01 21.26
C PHE A 19 -6.76 -3.14 20.53
N LEU A 20 -6.95 -3.04 19.22
CA LEU A 20 -7.48 -4.15 18.42
C LEU A 20 -6.51 -5.34 18.45
N TYR A 21 -5.21 -5.11 18.27
CA TYR A 21 -4.20 -6.16 18.42
C TYR A 21 -4.05 -6.66 19.86
N VAL A 22 -4.26 -5.80 20.88
CA VAL A 22 -4.38 -6.27 22.28
C VAL A 22 -5.53 -7.28 22.42
N ALA A 23 -6.67 -7.06 21.74
CA ALA A 23 -7.80 -7.99 21.78
C ALA A 23 -7.51 -9.34 21.12
N GLU A 24 -6.63 -9.40 20.11
CA GLU A 24 -6.14 -10.65 19.52
C GLU A 24 -5.11 -11.35 20.42
N GLY A 25 -4.24 -10.55 21.05
CA GLY A 25 -3.19 -11.04 21.94
C GLY A 25 -3.75 -11.72 23.18
N ILE A 26 -4.81 -11.19 23.79
CA ILE A 26 -5.39 -11.73 25.03
C ILE A 26 -5.79 -13.21 24.91
N PRO A 27 -6.64 -13.62 23.94
CA PRO A 27 -6.98 -15.03 23.72
C PRO A 27 -5.75 -15.88 23.39
N HIS A 28 -4.83 -15.36 22.57
CA HIS A 28 -3.62 -16.07 22.19
C HIS A 28 -2.78 -16.41 23.41
N GLY A 29 -2.45 -15.43 24.25
CA GLY A 29 -1.68 -15.66 25.49
C GLY A 29 -2.42 -16.53 26.50
N PHE A 30 -3.73 -16.34 26.65
CA PHE A 30 -4.53 -17.15 27.55
C PHE A 30 -4.45 -18.65 27.21
N VAL A 31 -4.61 -18.98 25.94
CA VAL A 31 -4.54 -20.37 25.47
C VAL A 31 -3.11 -20.91 25.50
N GLN A 32 -2.16 -20.17 24.92
CA GLN A 32 -0.81 -20.65 24.66
C GLN A 32 0.06 -20.65 25.91
N ILE A 33 -0.20 -19.76 26.87
CA ILE A 33 0.61 -19.60 28.08
C ILE A 33 -0.16 -20.12 29.30
N ALA A 34 -1.31 -19.53 29.63
CA ALA A 34 -2.02 -19.84 30.88
C ALA A 34 -2.57 -21.27 30.90
N ILE A 35 -3.36 -21.63 29.87
CA ILE A 35 -3.97 -22.95 29.77
C ILE A 35 -2.90 -24.03 29.59
N ALA A 36 -1.91 -23.83 28.71
CA ALA A 36 -0.85 -24.80 28.51
C ALA A 36 0.03 -25.01 29.77
N SER A 37 0.31 -23.95 30.54
CA SER A 37 1.00 -24.07 31.83
C SER A 37 0.19 -24.87 32.85
N ARG A 38 -1.12 -24.62 32.91
CA ARG A 38 -2.03 -25.37 33.79
C ARG A 38 -2.16 -26.83 33.39
N MET A 39 -2.16 -27.14 32.09
CA MET A 39 -2.11 -28.52 31.60
C MET A 39 -0.85 -29.25 32.11
N GLY A 40 0.31 -28.57 32.09
CA GLY A 40 1.54 -29.10 32.68
C GLY A 40 1.40 -29.37 34.18
N LEU A 41 0.85 -28.42 34.95
CA LEU A 41 0.62 -28.57 36.40
C LEU A 41 -0.36 -29.70 36.73
N GLN A 42 -1.32 -29.99 35.85
CA GLN A 42 -2.27 -31.10 36.00
C GLN A 42 -1.73 -32.44 35.47
N GLY A 43 -0.44 -32.51 35.14
CA GLY A 43 0.25 -33.76 34.81
C GLY A 43 0.09 -34.23 33.38
N LEU A 44 -0.39 -33.39 32.45
CA LEU A 44 -0.40 -33.76 31.03
C LEU A 44 1.03 -33.88 30.49
N THR A 45 1.23 -34.83 29.57
CA THR A 45 2.54 -35.09 28.98
C THR A 45 2.96 -33.97 28.02
N SER A 46 4.27 -33.89 27.79
CA SER A 46 4.85 -32.98 26.79
C SER A 46 4.26 -33.20 25.38
N GLU A 47 3.93 -34.45 25.02
CA GLU A 47 3.25 -34.80 23.76
C GLU A 47 1.80 -34.28 23.70
N GLN A 48 1.02 -34.43 24.77
CA GLN A 48 -0.36 -33.94 24.82
C GLN A 48 -0.42 -32.41 24.68
N ILE A 49 0.46 -31.70 25.41
CA ILE A 49 0.58 -30.24 25.33
C ILE A 49 1.02 -29.84 23.91
N GLY A 50 2.00 -30.56 23.32
CA GLY A 50 2.46 -30.35 21.95
C GLY A 50 1.35 -30.40 20.90
N TRP A 51 0.57 -31.48 20.90
CA TRP A 51 -0.56 -31.63 19.98
C TRP A 51 -1.65 -30.59 20.22
N PHE A 52 -2.00 -30.32 21.48
CA PHE A 52 -2.96 -29.29 21.84
C PHE A 52 -2.56 -27.92 21.28
N THR A 53 -1.35 -27.46 21.62
CA THR A 53 -0.82 -26.16 21.19
C THR A 53 -0.74 -26.08 19.66
N GLY A 54 -0.27 -27.14 19.00
CA GLY A 54 -0.15 -27.19 17.55
C GLY A 54 -1.50 -27.10 16.82
N ILE A 55 -2.50 -27.88 17.26
CA ILE A 55 -3.85 -27.88 16.67
C ILE A 55 -4.52 -26.52 16.86
N VAL A 56 -4.36 -25.91 18.03
CA VAL A 56 -5.02 -24.63 18.35
C VAL A 56 -4.42 -23.45 17.59
N VAL A 57 -3.12 -23.46 17.27
CA VAL A 57 -2.48 -22.42 16.44
C VAL A 57 -2.77 -22.60 14.95
N LEU A 58 -3.07 -23.82 14.50
CA LEU A 58 -3.24 -24.16 13.08
C LEU A 58 -4.16 -23.20 12.28
N PRO A 59 -5.29 -22.69 12.81
CA PRO A 59 -6.11 -21.71 12.09
C PRO A 59 -5.35 -20.47 11.58
N TRP A 60 -4.33 -20.01 12.31
CA TRP A 60 -3.51 -18.86 11.92
C TRP A 60 -2.64 -19.12 10.68
N ALA A 61 -2.33 -20.38 10.37
CA ALA A 61 -1.64 -20.78 9.15
C ALA A 61 -2.53 -20.68 7.90
N PHE A 62 -3.85 -20.68 8.10
CA PHE A 62 -4.83 -20.61 7.01
C PHE A 62 -5.57 -19.26 6.98
N LYS A 63 -5.11 -18.26 7.75
CA LYS A 63 -5.78 -16.96 7.86
C LYS A 63 -5.97 -16.26 6.51
N TRP A 64 -5.07 -16.48 5.56
CA TRP A 64 -5.16 -15.96 4.19
C TRP A 64 -6.47 -16.36 3.47
N ALA A 65 -7.07 -17.51 3.81
CA ALA A 65 -8.32 -17.96 3.22
C ALA A 65 -9.54 -17.12 3.65
N ALA A 66 -9.42 -16.39 4.76
CA ALA A 66 -10.48 -15.50 5.25
C ALA A 66 -10.56 -14.16 4.50
N GLY A 67 -9.50 -13.76 3.77
CA GLY A 67 -9.43 -12.48 3.05
C GLY A 67 -10.59 -12.26 2.08
N PRO A 68 -10.80 -13.17 1.10
CA PRO A 68 -11.91 -13.05 0.16
C PRO A 68 -13.28 -13.04 0.84
N LEU A 69 -13.46 -13.82 1.92
CA LEU A 69 -14.73 -13.84 2.67
C LEU A 69 -15.03 -12.48 3.30
N VAL A 70 -14.03 -11.88 3.97
CA VAL A 70 -14.13 -10.55 4.59
C VAL A 70 -14.37 -9.47 3.53
N ASP A 71 -13.83 -9.64 2.33
CA ASP A 71 -13.96 -8.71 1.20
C ASP A 71 -15.30 -8.77 0.50
N LEU A 72 -15.90 -9.95 0.36
CA LEU A 72 -17.14 -10.17 -0.37
C LEU A 72 -18.40 -9.94 0.48
N VAL A 73 -18.35 -10.28 1.75
CA VAL A 73 -19.52 -10.19 2.64
C VAL A 73 -19.37 -8.94 3.50
N HIS A 74 -20.24 -7.95 3.36
CA HIS A 74 -20.17 -6.75 4.18
C HIS A 74 -21.55 -6.16 4.48
N SER A 75 -21.64 -5.41 5.58
CA SER A 75 -22.87 -4.73 6.00
C SER A 75 -22.70 -3.22 5.99
N ASN A 76 -23.52 -2.53 5.21
CA ASN A 76 -23.51 -1.07 5.13
C ASN A 76 -23.96 -0.41 6.45
N ARG A 77 -24.74 -1.11 7.29
CA ARG A 77 -25.22 -0.60 8.59
C ARG A 77 -24.15 -0.65 9.68
N LEU A 78 -23.30 -1.67 9.69
CA LEU A 78 -22.30 -1.88 10.76
C LEU A 78 -20.88 -1.44 10.38
N GLY A 79 -20.66 -0.99 9.14
CA GLY A 79 -19.34 -0.72 8.57
C GLY A 79 -18.76 -1.96 7.89
N ARG A 80 -18.01 -1.76 6.80
CA ARG A 80 -17.54 -2.83 5.91
C ARG A 80 -16.58 -3.78 6.62
N ARG A 81 -15.61 -3.25 7.37
CA ARG A 81 -14.67 -4.05 8.17
C ARG A 81 -15.07 -4.12 9.64
N ARG A 82 -15.61 -3.04 10.19
CA ARG A 82 -16.05 -2.96 11.59
C ARG A 82 -17.09 -4.03 11.92
N GLY A 83 -18.01 -4.33 10.99
CA GLY A 83 -18.99 -5.40 11.19
C GLY A 83 -18.34 -6.74 11.45
N TRP A 84 -17.33 -7.11 10.66
CA TRP A 84 -16.54 -8.33 10.85
C TRP A 84 -15.74 -8.32 12.15
N ILE A 85 -15.04 -7.22 12.43
CA ILE A 85 -14.23 -7.08 13.64
C ILE A 85 -15.10 -7.26 14.89
N ALA A 86 -16.27 -6.60 14.93
CA ALA A 86 -17.22 -6.72 16.03
C ALA A 86 -17.84 -8.12 16.12
N ALA A 87 -18.24 -8.71 14.98
CA ALA A 87 -18.84 -10.04 14.95
C ALA A 87 -17.86 -11.11 15.46
N MET A 88 -16.63 -11.12 14.95
CA MET A 88 -15.60 -12.07 15.39
C MET A 88 -15.28 -11.87 16.87
N GLN A 89 -15.19 -10.62 17.36
CA GLN A 89 -14.98 -10.36 18.79
C GLN A 89 -16.11 -10.88 19.68
N ILE A 90 -17.37 -10.74 19.26
CA ILE A 90 -18.53 -11.30 19.97
C ILE A 90 -18.48 -12.83 19.99
N LEU A 91 -18.13 -13.45 18.87
CA LEU A 91 -17.99 -14.92 18.78
C LEU A 91 -16.83 -15.42 19.66
N MET A 92 -15.71 -14.68 19.73
CA MET A 92 -14.63 -15.00 20.66
C MET A 92 -15.10 -14.92 22.12
N ILE A 93 -15.81 -13.85 22.51
CA ILE A 93 -16.38 -13.71 23.86
C ILE A 93 -17.33 -14.87 24.19
N ALA A 94 -18.25 -15.19 23.27
CA ALA A 94 -19.18 -16.30 23.43
C ALA A 94 -18.46 -17.64 23.57
N THR A 95 -17.40 -17.85 22.80
CA THR A 95 -16.59 -19.08 22.86
C THR A 95 -15.83 -19.19 24.18
N VAL A 96 -15.20 -18.11 24.66
CA VAL A 96 -14.53 -18.11 25.97
C VAL A 96 -15.51 -18.45 27.10
N ILE A 97 -16.72 -17.89 27.07
CA ILE A 97 -17.78 -18.22 28.05
C ILE A 97 -18.23 -19.68 27.92
N ALA A 98 -18.39 -20.18 26.69
CA ALA A 98 -18.78 -21.57 26.43
C ALA A 98 -17.72 -22.59 26.84
N VAL A 99 -16.43 -22.22 26.82
CA VAL A 99 -15.32 -23.06 27.28
C VAL A 99 -15.20 -23.07 28.80
N SER A 100 -15.58 -21.99 29.49
CA SER A 100 -15.48 -21.85 30.95
C SER A 100 -15.96 -23.07 31.77
N PRO A 101 -17.11 -23.72 31.47
CA PRO A 101 -17.56 -24.91 32.21
C PRO A 101 -16.91 -26.22 31.76
N VAL A 102 -16.13 -26.24 30.68
CA VAL A 102 -15.53 -27.46 30.12
C VAL A 102 -14.17 -27.68 30.76
N ASP A 103 -14.06 -28.74 31.57
CA ASP A 103 -12.78 -29.19 32.10
C ASP A 103 -12.05 -30.05 31.06
N PHE A 104 -10.80 -29.69 30.75
CA PHE A 104 -9.97 -30.45 29.83
C PHE A 104 -9.55 -31.82 30.38
N THR A 105 -9.63 -32.04 31.70
CA THR A 105 -9.49 -33.37 32.30
C THR A 105 -10.65 -34.29 31.96
N SER A 106 -11.85 -33.74 31.76
CA SER A 106 -13.05 -34.50 31.41
C SER A 106 -13.13 -34.80 29.91
N SER A 107 -12.82 -33.81 29.06
CA SER A 107 -12.79 -34.02 27.61
C SER A 107 -11.81 -33.06 26.93
N LEU A 108 -10.56 -33.50 26.80
CA LEU A 108 -9.51 -32.76 26.09
C LEU A 108 -9.91 -32.45 24.64
N THR A 109 -10.61 -33.37 23.96
CA THR A 109 -11.05 -33.18 22.57
C THR A 109 -12.05 -32.04 22.44
N LEU A 110 -13.13 -32.03 23.24
CA LEU A 110 -14.14 -30.97 23.20
C LEU A 110 -13.51 -29.61 23.53
N PHE A 111 -12.68 -29.58 24.57
CA PHE A 111 -11.96 -28.38 24.98
C PHE A 111 -11.08 -27.84 23.86
N THR A 112 -10.31 -28.72 23.20
CA THR A 112 -9.45 -28.34 22.06
C THR A 112 -10.27 -27.81 20.88
N VAL A 113 -11.38 -28.46 20.51
CA VAL A 113 -12.23 -28.02 19.38
C VAL A 113 -12.80 -26.62 19.62
N LEU A 114 -13.25 -26.32 20.83
CA LEU A 114 -13.75 -24.98 21.17
C LEU A 114 -12.64 -23.92 21.10
N LEU A 115 -11.42 -24.24 21.54
CA LEU A 115 -10.28 -23.32 21.42
C LEU A 115 -9.76 -23.16 20.00
N VAL A 116 -9.91 -24.18 19.14
CA VAL A 116 -9.72 -24.04 17.68
C VAL A 116 -10.74 -23.06 17.12
N ALA A 117 -12.02 -23.17 17.48
CA ALA A 117 -13.05 -22.23 17.04
C ALA A 117 -12.72 -20.79 17.49
N LEU A 118 -12.27 -20.60 18.73
CA LEU A 118 -11.78 -19.32 19.24
C LEU A 118 -10.66 -18.74 18.34
N ASN A 119 -9.68 -19.56 17.96
CA ASN A 119 -8.55 -19.14 17.13
C ASN A 119 -8.95 -18.89 15.67
N VAL A 120 -9.94 -19.61 15.14
CA VAL A 120 -10.54 -19.30 13.83
C VAL A 120 -11.14 -17.90 13.85
N PHE A 121 -11.93 -17.56 14.88
CA PHE A 121 -12.52 -16.22 14.99
C PHE A 121 -11.45 -15.14 15.14
N SER A 122 -10.41 -15.38 15.94
CA SER A 122 -9.28 -14.45 16.08
C SER A 122 -8.53 -14.24 14.76
N ALA A 123 -8.26 -15.31 14.01
CA ALA A 123 -7.57 -15.23 12.73
C ALA A 123 -8.38 -14.48 11.66
N VAL A 124 -9.71 -14.67 11.63
CA VAL A 124 -10.61 -13.91 10.74
C VAL A 124 -10.67 -12.43 11.16
N GLN A 125 -10.63 -12.16 12.47
CA GLN A 125 -10.61 -10.80 13.00
C GLN A 125 -9.35 -10.04 12.56
N ASP A 126 -8.18 -10.66 12.70
CA ASP A 126 -6.88 -10.12 12.29
C ASP A 126 -6.88 -9.72 10.80
N VAL A 127 -7.39 -10.58 9.92
CA VAL A 127 -7.52 -10.27 8.49
C VAL A 127 -8.43 -9.05 8.25
N ALA A 128 -9.52 -8.92 9.00
CA ALA A 128 -10.39 -7.76 8.90
C ALA A 128 -9.75 -6.47 9.43
N ILE A 129 -8.89 -6.57 10.45
CA ILE A 129 -8.13 -5.44 11.02
C ILE A 129 -7.03 -5.01 10.06
N ASP A 130 -6.28 -5.94 9.47
CA ASP A 130 -5.25 -5.68 8.47
C ASP A 130 -5.84 -5.03 7.21
N ALA A 131 -6.99 -5.52 6.75
CA ALA A 131 -7.73 -4.91 5.65
C ALA A 131 -8.20 -3.48 5.97
N LEU A 132 -8.62 -3.22 7.22
CA LEU A 132 -8.97 -1.88 7.68
C LEU A 132 -7.74 -0.97 7.77
N ALA A 133 -6.60 -1.49 8.25
CA ALA A 133 -5.34 -0.78 8.35
C ALA A 133 -4.85 -0.29 6.98
N CYS A 134 -4.89 -1.16 5.97
CA CYS A 134 -4.52 -0.82 4.60
C CYS A 134 -5.37 0.32 4.01
N GLY A 135 -6.67 0.38 4.33
CA GLY A 135 -7.57 1.40 3.82
C GLY A 135 -7.54 2.74 4.57
N VAL A 136 -7.02 2.79 5.79
CA VAL A 136 -7.15 3.95 6.69
C VAL A 136 -5.82 4.58 7.10
N LEU A 137 -4.72 3.82 7.09
CA LEU A 137 -3.38 4.33 7.44
C LEU A 137 -2.70 4.99 6.25
N GLN A 138 -2.21 6.22 6.46
CA GLN A 138 -1.37 6.93 5.50
C GLN A 138 0.04 6.32 5.46
N GLU A 139 0.75 6.44 4.34
CA GLU A 139 2.08 5.82 4.15
C GLU A 139 3.08 6.20 5.23
N ALA A 140 3.12 7.49 5.61
CA ALA A 140 3.97 7.99 6.69
C ALA A 140 3.61 7.46 8.10
N GLU A 141 2.44 6.83 8.26
CA GLU A 141 1.96 6.28 9.53
C GLU A 141 2.13 4.76 9.62
N ARG A 142 2.26 4.05 8.47
CA ARG A 142 2.23 2.58 8.41
C ARG A 142 3.31 1.91 9.25
N GLY A 143 4.54 2.41 9.24
CA GLY A 143 5.64 1.83 10.03
C GLY A 143 5.40 1.91 11.54
N VAL A 144 4.98 3.08 12.03
CA VAL A 144 4.65 3.28 13.46
C VAL A 144 3.41 2.48 13.87
N ALA A 145 2.40 2.44 13.00
CA ALA A 145 1.19 1.67 13.24
C ALA A 145 1.49 0.17 13.35
N ASN A 146 2.27 -0.41 12.42
CA ASN A 146 2.67 -1.82 12.47
C ASN A 146 3.44 -2.13 13.76
N GLY A 147 4.40 -1.28 14.16
CA GLY A 147 5.14 -1.46 15.42
C GLY A 147 4.22 -1.46 16.66
N LEU A 148 3.26 -0.53 16.71
CA LEU A 148 2.27 -0.47 17.80
C LEU A 148 1.29 -1.64 17.76
N MET A 149 0.84 -2.08 16.58
CA MET A 149 -0.03 -3.24 16.41
C MET A 149 0.62 -4.48 17.02
N PHE A 150 1.81 -4.87 16.55
CA PHE A 150 2.51 -6.03 17.11
C PHE A 150 2.86 -5.88 18.60
N GLY A 151 3.28 -4.68 19.04
CA GLY A 151 3.48 -4.40 20.46
C GLY A 151 2.21 -4.59 21.30
N GLY A 152 1.04 -4.20 20.75
CA GLY A 152 -0.27 -4.43 21.35
C GLY A 152 -0.61 -5.92 21.47
N SER A 153 -0.34 -6.73 20.44
CA SER A 153 -0.57 -8.19 20.49
C SER A 153 0.30 -8.87 21.57
N TYR A 154 1.58 -8.53 21.67
CA TYR A 154 2.46 -9.05 22.73
C TYR A 154 2.03 -8.62 24.14
N LEU A 155 1.61 -7.36 24.31
CA LEU A 155 1.05 -6.89 25.57
C LEU A 155 -0.23 -7.67 25.92
N GLY A 156 -1.12 -7.85 24.94
CA GLY A 156 -2.33 -8.65 25.08
C GLY A 156 -2.01 -10.08 25.50
N ALA A 157 -1.05 -10.74 24.84
CA ALA A 157 -0.63 -12.10 25.16
C ALA A 157 -0.02 -12.21 26.57
N THR A 158 0.74 -11.21 27.00
CA THR A 158 1.30 -11.19 28.36
C THR A 158 0.21 -11.01 29.42
N LEU A 159 -0.76 -10.12 29.18
CA LEU A 159 -1.88 -9.91 30.10
C LEU A 159 -2.84 -11.11 30.13
N GLY A 160 -3.18 -11.65 28.95
CA GLY A 160 -4.06 -12.80 28.80
C GLY A 160 -3.43 -14.12 29.25
N GLY A 161 -2.10 -14.26 29.14
CA GLY A 161 -1.35 -15.42 29.60
C GLY A 161 -0.95 -15.28 31.06
N SER A 162 0.12 -14.53 31.32
CA SER A 162 0.72 -14.37 32.66
C SER A 162 -0.23 -13.70 33.65
N GLY A 163 -0.95 -12.66 33.22
CA GLY A 163 -1.92 -11.97 34.07
C GLY A 163 -3.09 -12.89 34.46
N ALA A 164 -3.63 -13.65 33.50
CA ALA A 164 -4.67 -14.64 33.79
C ALA A 164 -4.19 -15.75 34.72
N LEU A 165 -2.97 -16.27 34.50
CA LEU A 165 -2.36 -17.30 35.35
C LEU A 165 -2.14 -16.79 36.78
N ALA A 166 -1.71 -15.53 36.96
CA ALA A 166 -1.50 -14.92 38.28
C ALA A 166 -2.79 -14.77 39.10
N VAL A 167 -3.91 -14.45 38.46
CA VAL A 167 -5.19 -14.25 39.16
C VAL A 167 -6.00 -15.53 39.32
N MET A 168 -5.65 -16.60 38.60
CA MET A 168 -6.38 -17.87 38.61
C MET A 168 -6.45 -18.54 40.00
N PRO A 169 -5.40 -18.52 40.85
CA PRO A 169 -5.49 -18.99 42.24
C PRO A 169 -6.49 -18.22 43.10
N VAL A 170 -6.67 -16.93 42.82
CA VAL A 170 -7.46 -16.01 43.66
C VAL A 170 -8.93 -15.96 43.21
N LEU A 171 -9.16 -15.82 41.90
CA LEU A 171 -10.50 -15.72 41.32
C LEU A 171 -11.12 -17.09 41.05
N GLY A 172 -10.30 -18.13 40.90
CA GLY A 172 -10.73 -19.46 40.46
C GLY A 172 -10.84 -19.58 38.94
N TYR A 173 -10.74 -20.82 38.45
CA TYR A 173 -10.65 -21.15 37.02
C TYR A 173 -11.77 -20.52 36.18
N GLY A 174 -13.04 -20.78 36.52
CA GLY A 174 -14.18 -20.28 35.75
C GLY A 174 -14.25 -18.75 35.70
N ALA A 175 -13.93 -18.07 36.80
CA ALA A 175 -13.94 -16.61 36.88
C ALA A 175 -12.83 -15.97 36.04
N THR A 176 -11.69 -16.65 35.85
CA THR A 176 -10.63 -16.17 34.95
C THR A 176 -11.08 -16.15 33.48
N PHE A 177 -11.88 -17.13 33.02
CA PHE A 177 -12.49 -17.07 31.68
C PHE A 177 -13.43 -15.88 31.56
N VAL A 178 -14.23 -15.60 32.59
CA VAL A 178 -15.11 -14.43 32.62
C VAL A 178 -14.29 -13.14 32.57
N LEU A 179 -13.17 -13.06 33.28
CA LEU A 179 -12.26 -11.91 33.22
C LEU A 179 -11.76 -11.67 31.79
N VAL A 180 -11.29 -12.72 31.10
CA VAL A 180 -10.84 -12.65 29.70
C VAL A 180 -11.98 -12.16 28.79
N ALA A 181 -13.18 -12.73 28.94
CA ALA A 181 -14.37 -12.30 28.20
C ALA A 181 -14.74 -10.84 28.45
N VAL A 182 -14.64 -10.37 29.70
CA VAL A 182 -14.88 -8.97 30.09
C VAL A 182 -13.82 -8.04 29.48
N SER A 183 -12.54 -8.42 29.49
CA SER A 183 -11.47 -7.64 28.84
C SER A 183 -11.73 -7.45 27.35
N LEU A 184 -12.14 -8.52 26.66
CA LEU A 184 -12.54 -8.46 25.24
C LEU A 184 -13.77 -7.58 25.04
N ALA A 185 -14.79 -7.70 25.91
CA ALA A 185 -16.00 -6.88 25.84
C ALA A 185 -15.71 -5.39 26.07
N LEU A 186 -14.78 -5.06 26.96
CA LEU A 186 -14.34 -3.67 27.18
C LEU A 186 -13.69 -3.09 25.92
N ILE A 187 -12.82 -3.83 25.23
CA ILE A 187 -12.22 -3.37 23.96
C ILE A 187 -13.30 -3.20 22.89
N LEU A 188 -14.25 -4.14 22.78
CA LEU A 188 -15.38 -4.05 21.86
C LEU A 188 -16.20 -2.75 22.09
N LEU A 189 -16.51 -2.44 23.35
CA LEU A 189 -17.33 -1.28 23.74
C LEU A 189 -16.57 0.05 23.61
N CYS A 190 -15.31 0.09 24.00
CA CYS A 190 -14.50 1.31 24.05
C CYS A 190 -13.84 1.66 22.72
N VAL A 191 -13.43 0.65 21.94
CA VAL A 191 -12.65 0.83 20.71
C VAL A 191 -13.47 0.45 19.49
N THR A 192 -13.85 -0.82 19.34
CA THR A 192 -14.48 -1.35 18.12
C THR A 192 -15.77 -0.61 17.76
N ARG A 193 -16.62 -0.30 18.75
CA ARG A 193 -17.85 0.47 18.57
C ARG A 193 -17.60 1.92 18.09
N ARG A 194 -16.45 2.51 18.41
CA ARG A 194 -16.08 3.89 18.04
C ARG A 194 -15.38 4.00 16.69
N LEU A 195 -15.11 2.87 16.03
CA LEU A 195 -14.70 2.85 14.64
C LEU A 195 -15.88 3.27 13.77
N ARG A 196 -15.72 4.33 12.97
CA ARG A 196 -16.69 4.66 11.92
C ARG A 196 -15.94 4.79 10.60
N GLU A 197 -16.16 3.80 9.76
CA GLU A 197 -15.73 3.82 8.36
C GLU A 197 -16.62 4.78 7.56
N LYS A 198 -16.04 5.46 6.56
CA LYS A 198 -16.85 6.15 5.56
C LYS A 198 -17.62 5.10 4.75
N PRO A 199 -18.90 5.32 4.40
CA PRO A 199 -19.63 4.40 3.54
C PRO A 199 -18.86 4.19 2.24
N GLY A 200 -18.49 2.95 1.94
CA GLY A 200 -17.92 2.57 0.65
C GLY A 200 -19.01 2.44 -0.42
N PRO A 201 -18.66 2.45 -1.71
CA PRO A 201 -19.64 2.29 -2.79
C PRO A 201 -20.36 0.93 -2.67
N GLU A 202 -21.67 0.93 -2.86
CA GLU A 202 -22.48 -0.29 -2.85
C GLU A 202 -22.13 -1.16 -4.07
N ARG A 203 -21.46 -2.29 -3.87
CA ARG A 203 -21.35 -3.33 -4.89
C ARG A 203 -22.63 -4.17 -4.85
N PHE A 204 -23.44 -4.08 -5.90
CA PHE A 204 -24.57 -4.98 -6.09
C PHE A 204 -24.06 -6.43 -6.21
N PRO A 205 -24.73 -7.41 -5.57
CA PRO A 205 -24.34 -8.80 -5.75
C PRO A 205 -24.50 -9.17 -7.23
N ALA A 206 -23.42 -9.63 -7.85
CA ALA A 206 -23.47 -10.22 -9.18
C ALA A 206 -24.51 -11.36 -9.19
N GLU A 207 -25.34 -11.44 -10.23
CA GLU A 207 -26.24 -12.56 -10.43
C GLU A 207 -25.43 -13.86 -10.56
N GLY A 208 -25.40 -14.64 -9.48
CA GLY A 208 -24.64 -15.87 -9.37
C GLY A 208 -24.53 -16.36 -7.93
N SER A 209 -24.28 -17.66 -7.74
CA SER A 209 -24.05 -18.23 -6.40
C SER A 209 -22.85 -17.53 -5.75
N ARG A 210 -23.08 -16.82 -4.64
CA ARG A 210 -22.04 -16.16 -3.83
C ARG A 210 -20.87 -17.10 -3.51
N VAL A 211 -21.14 -18.39 -3.37
CA VAL A 211 -20.13 -19.43 -3.11
C VAL A 211 -19.19 -19.63 -4.30
N LYS A 212 -19.69 -19.59 -5.55
CA LYS A 212 -18.84 -19.69 -6.75
C LYS A 212 -17.97 -18.46 -6.93
N ALA A 213 -18.48 -17.27 -6.60
CA ALA A 213 -17.70 -16.03 -6.63
C ALA A 213 -16.55 -16.05 -5.61
N VAL A 214 -16.83 -16.45 -4.36
CA VAL A 214 -15.82 -16.65 -3.30
C VAL A 214 -14.77 -17.67 -3.76
N GLY A 215 -15.18 -18.81 -4.29
CA GLY A 215 -14.26 -19.84 -4.78
C GLY A 215 -13.37 -19.36 -5.92
N GLY A 216 -13.91 -18.57 -6.85
CA GLY A 216 -13.16 -17.97 -7.96
C GLY A 216 -12.11 -16.95 -7.49
N GLU A 217 -12.46 -16.09 -6.53
CA GLU A 217 -11.51 -15.12 -5.94
C GLU A 217 -10.42 -15.82 -5.12
N ILE A 218 -10.76 -16.82 -4.30
CA ILE A 218 -9.76 -17.63 -3.58
C ILE A 218 -8.79 -18.30 -4.55
N ALA A 219 -9.31 -18.89 -5.64
CA ALA A 219 -8.47 -19.56 -6.63
C ALA A 219 -7.58 -18.58 -7.41
N ALA A 220 -8.07 -17.38 -7.72
CA ALA A 220 -7.28 -16.32 -8.33
C ALA A 220 -6.18 -15.83 -7.38
N TYR A 221 -6.54 -15.53 -6.13
CA TYR A 221 -5.59 -15.12 -5.08
C TYR A 221 -4.51 -16.18 -4.85
N ALA A 222 -4.88 -17.45 -4.74
CA ALA A 222 -3.93 -18.56 -4.59
C ALA A 222 -2.98 -18.67 -5.79
N ARG A 223 -3.48 -18.47 -7.01
CA ARG A 223 -2.68 -18.51 -8.24
C ARG A 223 -1.67 -17.35 -8.28
N ASP A 224 -2.11 -16.15 -7.93
CA ASP A 224 -1.27 -14.95 -7.95
C ASP A 224 -0.23 -14.99 -6.81
N ALA A 225 -0.62 -15.46 -5.62
CA ALA A 225 0.30 -15.74 -4.52
C ALA A 225 1.36 -16.77 -4.90
N PHE A 226 0.94 -17.89 -5.53
CA PHE A 226 1.87 -18.93 -5.97
C PHE A 226 2.87 -18.40 -7.00
N ARG A 227 2.40 -17.67 -8.02
CA ARG A 227 3.28 -17.02 -9.01
C ARG A 227 4.27 -16.06 -8.35
N ALA A 228 3.82 -15.32 -7.35
CA ALA A 228 4.65 -14.37 -6.62
C ALA A 228 5.81 -15.06 -5.88
N PHE A 229 5.58 -16.21 -5.24
CA PHE A 229 6.62 -16.93 -4.48
C PHE A 229 7.75 -17.49 -5.34
N PHE A 230 7.45 -17.91 -6.56
CA PHE A 230 8.43 -18.49 -7.47
C PHE A 230 8.99 -17.49 -8.50
N GLY A 231 8.57 -16.23 -8.43
CA GLY A 231 8.97 -15.18 -9.38
C GLY A 231 10.41 -14.67 -9.18
N THR A 232 10.96 -14.74 -7.96
CA THR A 232 12.34 -14.27 -7.68
C THR A 232 13.07 -15.21 -6.73
N ARG A 233 14.41 -15.26 -6.84
CA ARG A 233 15.26 -16.04 -5.92
C ARG A 233 15.08 -15.61 -4.45
N ALA A 234 14.88 -14.31 -4.22
CA ALA A 234 14.63 -13.77 -2.88
C ALA A 234 13.28 -14.23 -2.32
N ALA A 235 12.24 -14.32 -3.14
CA ALA A 235 10.94 -14.82 -2.71
C ALA A 235 10.95 -16.32 -2.39
N VAL A 236 11.66 -17.14 -3.18
CA VAL A 236 11.85 -18.56 -2.90
C VAL A 236 12.65 -18.77 -1.61
N ALA A 237 13.74 -18.01 -1.43
CA ALA A 237 14.51 -18.03 -0.18
C ALA A 237 13.66 -17.56 1.00
N GLY A 238 12.82 -16.54 0.81
CA GLY A 238 11.85 -16.08 1.80
C GLY A 238 10.90 -17.18 2.22
N LEU A 239 10.34 -17.91 1.26
CA LEU A 239 9.42 -19.01 1.52
C LEU A 239 10.12 -20.12 2.31
N ALA A 240 11.31 -20.53 1.87
CA ALA A 240 12.11 -21.52 2.57
C ALA A 240 12.42 -21.11 4.01
N VAL A 241 12.80 -19.85 4.25
CA VAL A 241 13.07 -19.34 5.60
C VAL A 241 11.80 -19.25 6.45
N SER A 242 10.67 -18.87 5.87
CA SER A 242 9.39 -18.78 6.57
C SER A 242 8.80 -20.14 6.99
N LEU A 243 9.29 -21.23 6.39
CA LEU A 243 8.93 -22.61 6.69
C LEU A 243 9.93 -23.31 7.64
N LEU A 244 10.90 -22.58 8.19
CA LEU A 244 11.86 -23.09 9.16
C LEU A 244 11.61 -22.46 10.55
N PRO A 245 11.96 -23.16 11.64
CA PRO A 245 11.91 -22.62 12.99
C PRO A 245 13.02 -21.59 13.22
N ILE A 246 12.80 -20.36 12.74
CA ILE A 246 13.81 -19.28 12.80
C ILE A 246 14.22 -19.04 14.26
N GLY A 247 15.48 -19.37 14.59
CA GLY A 247 16.09 -19.11 15.89
C GLY A 247 15.58 -19.97 17.04
N ALA A 248 15.62 -21.31 16.88
CA ALA A 248 15.48 -22.28 17.97
C ALA A 248 14.28 -22.01 18.90
N ILE A 249 13.07 -22.03 18.32
CA ILE A 249 11.85 -21.57 19.00
C ILE A 249 11.39 -22.48 20.16
N GLY A 250 12.00 -23.66 20.32
CA GLY A 250 11.59 -24.68 21.28
C GLY A 250 11.53 -24.21 22.72
N ILE A 251 12.51 -23.41 23.18
CA ILE A 251 12.51 -22.84 24.54
C ILE A 251 11.32 -21.91 24.77
N SER A 252 10.77 -21.32 23.72
CA SER A 252 9.69 -20.33 23.82
C SER A 252 8.31 -20.93 23.62
N LEU A 253 8.22 -22.21 23.24
CA LEU A 253 6.96 -22.89 23.00
C LEU A 253 6.50 -23.65 24.25
N ALA A 254 5.19 -23.61 24.47
CA ALA A 254 4.55 -24.18 25.65
C ALA A 254 4.90 -25.65 25.95
N PRO A 255 5.04 -26.56 24.97
CA PRO A 255 5.31 -27.98 25.22
C PRO A 255 6.63 -28.24 25.96
N ILE A 256 7.59 -27.33 25.80
CA ILE A 256 8.90 -27.42 26.45
C ILE A 256 8.98 -26.42 27.59
N ASN A 257 8.70 -25.14 27.32
CA ASN A 257 8.84 -24.08 28.30
C ASN A 257 7.99 -24.33 29.55
N ALA A 258 6.70 -24.57 29.36
CA ALA A 258 5.76 -24.72 30.46
C ALA A 258 5.95 -26.06 31.17
N LYS A 259 6.17 -27.15 30.42
CA LYS A 259 6.38 -28.47 31.00
C LYS A 259 7.71 -28.58 31.76
N LEU A 260 8.80 -28.05 31.22
CA LEU A 260 10.10 -28.02 31.89
C LEU A 260 10.05 -27.14 33.14
N ALA A 261 9.38 -25.99 33.08
CA ALA A 261 9.20 -25.13 34.25
C ALA A 261 8.45 -25.86 35.39
N VAL A 262 7.36 -26.56 35.05
CA VAL A 262 6.62 -27.38 36.03
C VAL A 262 7.49 -28.52 36.56
N ASP A 263 8.27 -29.19 35.71
CA ASP A 263 9.18 -30.26 36.13
C ASP A 263 10.29 -29.74 37.06
N LEU A 264 10.70 -28.48 36.88
CA LEU A 264 11.60 -27.76 37.79
C LEU A 264 10.90 -27.20 39.04
N GLY A 265 9.67 -27.61 39.31
CA GLY A 265 8.94 -27.32 40.54
C GLY A 265 8.29 -25.94 40.60
N LEU A 266 8.30 -25.16 39.51
CA LEU A 266 7.65 -23.85 39.48
C LEU A 266 6.14 -23.98 39.66
N GLN A 267 5.59 -23.21 40.58
CA GLN A 267 4.14 -23.17 40.85
C GLN A 267 3.44 -22.12 39.97
N GLU A 268 2.10 -22.04 40.04
CA GLU A 268 1.31 -21.09 39.24
C GLU A 268 1.82 -19.64 39.34
N GLN A 269 2.21 -19.18 40.54
CA GLN A 269 2.72 -17.82 40.75
C GLN A 269 4.10 -17.60 40.13
N ASP A 270 5.01 -18.59 40.22
CA ASP A 270 6.35 -18.51 39.63
C ASP A 270 6.26 -18.51 38.11
N LEU A 271 5.40 -19.37 37.54
CA LEU A 271 5.12 -19.43 36.11
C LEU A 271 4.52 -18.11 35.61
N ALA A 272 3.60 -17.51 36.37
CA ALA A 272 3.02 -16.23 36.02
C ALA A 272 4.08 -15.11 36.03
N ALA A 273 4.92 -15.04 37.07
CA ALA A 273 6.01 -14.06 37.15
C ALA A 273 7.03 -14.25 36.01
N PHE A 274 7.44 -15.50 35.77
CA PHE A 274 8.38 -15.87 34.71
C PHE A 274 7.88 -15.47 33.32
N ASN A 275 6.64 -15.87 32.97
CA ASN A 275 6.04 -15.54 31.69
C ASN A 275 5.79 -14.03 31.55
N PHE A 276 5.51 -13.33 32.65
CA PHE A 276 5.34 -11.88 32.63
C PHE A 276 6.66 -11.16 32.29
N VAL A 277 7.75 -11.54 32.97
CA VAL A 277 9.09 -10.95 32.73
C VAL A 277 9.56 -11.21 31.31
N THR A 278 9.51 -12.47 30.86
CA THR A 278 9.95 -12.85 29.51
C THR A 278 9.05 -12.24 28.42
N GLY A 279 7.74 -12.17 28.63
CA GLY A 279 6.78 -11.53 27.72
C GLY A 279 6.96 -10.02 27.60
N MET A 280 7.12 -9.30 28.71
CA MET A 280 7.40 -7.86 28.70
C MET A 280 8.74 -7.53 28.08
N LEU A 281 9.77 -8.32 28.40
CA LEU A 281 11.08 -8.18 27.76
C LEU A 281 10.97 -8.35 26.25
N SER A 282 10.29 -9.39 25.77
CA SER A 282 10.05 -9.65 24.34
C SER A 282 9.29 -8.49 23.67
N THR A 283 8.32 -7.91 24.38
CA THR A 283 7.53 -6.76 23.88
C THR A 283 8.44 -5.54 23.65
N VAL A 284 9.27 -5.19 24.64
CA VAL A 284 10.19 -4.05 24.55
C VAL A 284 11.26 -4.31 23.49
N THR A 285 11.85 -5.50 23.48
CA THR A 285 12.91 -5.84 22.52
C THR A 285 12.39 -5.98 21.10
N CYS A 286 11.13 -6.35 20.88
CA CYS A 286 10.51 -6.32 19.55
C CYS A 286 10.50 -4.90 18.95
N ILE A 287 10.16 -3.89 19.76
CA ILE A 287 10.17 -2.48 19.33
C ILE A 287 11.61 -2.03 19.05
N VAL A 288 12.54 -2.35 19.95
CA VAL A 288 13.97 -2.02 19.80
C VAL A 288 14.59 -2.71 18.58
N GLY A 289 14.20 -3.95 18.30
CA GLY A 289 14.70 -4.75 17.18
C GLY A 289 14.40 -4.12 15.83
N GLY A 290 13.18 -3.60 15.65
CA GLY A 290 12.82 -2.83 14.45
C GLY A 290 13.74 -1.64 14.24
N TRP A 291 13.93 -0.81 15.27
CA TRP A 291 14.83 0.35 15.24
C TRP A 291 16.31 -0.01 15.00
N LEU A 292 16.80 -1.07 15.65
CA LEU A 292 18.18 -1.54 15.51
C LEU A 292 18.46 -2.06 14.09
N SER A 293 17.45 -2.69 13.47
CA SER A 293 17.54 -3.28 12.14
C SER A 293 17.84 -2.25 11.05
N ASP A 294 17.33 -1.03 11.20
CA ASP A 294 17.54 0.06 10.25
C ASP A 294 18.99 0.61 10.30
N ARG A 295 19.71 0.42 11.43
CA ARG A 295 21.10 0.88 11.61
C ARG A 295 22.15 -0.16 11.23
N VAL A 296 21.97 -1.41 11.67
CA VAL A 296 22.96 -2.48 11.50
C VAL A 296 22.73 -3.28 10.21
N GLY A 297 21.51 -3.18 9.66
CA GLY A 297 21.02 -3.92 8.51
C GLY A 297 20.24 -5.17 8.94
N ARG A 298 19.03 -5.31 8.43
CA ARG A 298 18.04 -6.35 8.82
C ARG A 298 18.60 -7.77 8.82
N ARG A 299 19.31 -8.19 7.77
CA ARG A 299 19.91 -9.54 7.69
C ARG A 299 20.94 -9.83 8.79
N ARG A 300 21.79 -8.86 9.11
CA ARG A 300 22.81 -9.01 10.17
C ARG A 300 22.17 -9.08 11.54
N CYS A 301 21.13 -8.28 11.76
CA CYS A 301 20.32 -8.37 12.99
C CYS A 301 19.66 -9.75 13.13
N VAL A 302 19.01 -10.28 12.09
CA VAL A 302 18.43 -11.63 12.15
C VAL A 302 19.51 -12.67 12.43
N ALA A 303 20.67 -12.61 11.75
CA ALA A 303 21.77 -13.54 12.00
C ALA A 303 22.25 -13.51 13.45
N GLY A 304 22.44 -12.32 14.03
CA GLY A 304 22.82 -12.16 15.43
C GLY A 304 21.77 -12.72 16.40
N CYS A 305 20.48 -12.52 16.12
CA CYS A 305 19.42 -13.05 16.97
C CYS A 305 19.28 -14.58 16.87
N VAL A 306 19.46 -15.15 15.67
CA VAL A 306 19.47 -16.62 15.46
C VAL A 306 20.65 -17.26 16.20
N LEU A 307 21.83 -16.62 16.17
CA LEU A 307 22.98 -17.10 16.94
C LEU A 307 22.73 -17.00 18.46
N GLY A 308 22.13 -15.91 18.94
CA GLY A 308 21.81 -15.74 20.37
C GLY A 308 20.76 -16.73 20.89
N THR A 309 19.69 -16.94 20.12
CA THR A 309 18.66 -17.95 20.44
C THR A 309 19.22 -19.38 20.36
N GLY A 310 20.04 -19.69 19.36
CA GLY A 310 20.73 -20.99 19.26
C GLY A 310 21.69 -21.23 20.44
N LEU A 311 22.50 -20.23 20.80
CA LEU A 311 23.44 -20.32 21.92
C LEU A 311 22.72 -20.57 23.25
N THR A 312 21.68 -19.79 23.55
CA THR A 312 20.88 -19.99 24.77
C THR A 312 20.23 -21.38 24.82
N THR A 313 19.81 -21.91 23.67
CA THR A 313 19.22 -23.25 23.54
C THR A 313 20.22 -24.37 23.80
N VAL A 314 21.41 -24.30 23.18
CA VAL A 314 22.48 -25.28 23.40
C VAL A 314 22.98 -25.22 24.84
N LEU A 315 23.13 -24.03 25.42
CA LEU A 315 23.53 -23.87 26.81
C LEU A 315 22.51 -24.49 27.76
N LEU A 316 21.21 -24.31 27.53
CA LEU A 316 20.19 -24.93 28.38
C LEU A 316 20.24 -26.46 28.28
N ALA A 317 20.38 -27.01 27.07
CA ALA A 317 20.54 -28.44 26.86
C ALA A 317 21.77 -29.01 27.60
N TRP A 318 22.90 -28.29 27.53
CA TRP A 318 24.13 -28.66 28.22
C TRP A 318 23.98 -28.64 29.75
N ILE A 319 23.31 -27.62 30.30
CA ILE A 319 23.06 -27.51 31.73
C ILE A 319 22.12 -28.63 32.20
N LEU A 320 21.02 -28.88 31.49
CA LEU A 320 20.10 -29.98 31.80
C LEU A 320 20.82 -31.33 31.81
N HIS A 321 21.68 -31.58 30.82
CA HIS A 321 22.52 -32.78 30.76
C HIS A 321 23.46 -32.87 31.98
N ARG A 322 24.14 -31.77 32.33
CA ARG A 322 25.09 -31.72 33.45
C ARG A 322 24.44 -32.04 34.79
N TYR A 323 23.21 -31.57 35.03
CA TYR A 323 22.47 -31.85 36.27
C TYR A 323 21.64 -33.14 36.20
N GLY A 324 21.70 -33.90 35.09
CA GLY A 324 20.97 -35.16 34.92
C GLY A 324 19.47 -35.03 34.62
N TRP A 325 18.98 -33.82 34.36
CA TRP A 325 17.57 -33.51 34.06
C TRP A 325 17.27 -33.70 32.56
N THR A 326 17.39 -34.95 32.10
CA THR A 326 17.32 -35.28 30.66
C THR A 326 15.92 -35.60 30.17
N LEU A 327 15.08 -36.23 30.99
CA LEU A 327 13.72 -36.65 30.64
C LEU A 327 12.67 -35.89 31.46
N PRO A 328 11.49 -35.60 30.88
CA PRO A 328 10.38 -35.02 31.64
C PRO A 328 9.88 -35.96 32.74
N LEU A 329 9.47 -35.37 33.88
CA LEU A 329 9.24 -36.11 35.14
C LEU A 329 8.07 -37.10 35.08
N ALA A 330 7.02 -36.76 34.32
CA ALA A 330 5.86 -37.62 34.15
C ALA A 330 6.24 -38.89 33.35
N GLU A 331 7.21 -38.78 32.46
CA GLU A 331 7.69 -39.83 31.57
C GLU A 331 8.85 -40.64 32.19
N SER A 332 9.59 -40.06 33.15
CA SER A 332 10.71 -40.73 33.84
C SER A 332 10.27 -41.60 35.02
N GLY A 333 9.00 -41.54 35.43
CA GLY A 333 8.48 -42.25 36.61
C GLY A 333 9.06 -41.77 37.95
N GLY A 334 9.88 -40.72 37.93
CA GLY A 334 10.63 -40.18 39.06
C GLY A 334 9.86 -39.11 39.83
N GLY A 335 8.67 -39.43 40.34
CA GLY A 335 7.94 -38.53 41.23
C GLY A 335 8.75 -38.24 42.50
N GLY A 336 9.21 -37.01 42.68
CA GLY A 336 9.85 -36.54 43.92
C GLY A 336 11.30 -36.04 43.83
N ALA A 337 11.90 -35.93 42.64
CA ALA A 337 13.22 -35.31 42.50
C ALA A 337 13.14 -33.79 42.78
N VAL A 338 13.78 -33.32 43.84
CA VAL A 338 13.87 -31.88 44.16
C VAL A 338 14.89 -31.23 43.20
N PRO A 339 14.48 -30.23 42.40
CA PRO A 339 15.38 -29.58 41.46
C PRO A 339 16.45 -28.77 42.19
N PRO A 340 17.73 -28.87 41.80
CA PRO A 340 18.79 -28.02 42.34
C PRO A 340 18.46 -26.54 42.11
N HIS A 341 18.56 -25.70 43.15
CA HIS A 341 18.28 -24.27 43.04
C HIS A 341 19.09 -23.59 41.91
N GLU A 342 20.35 -23.99 41.73
CA GLU A 342 21.20 -23.49 40.64
C GLU A 342 20.62 -23.79 39.26
N LEU A 343 20.02 -24.96 39.06
CA LEU A 343 19.41 -25.34 37.78
C LEU A 343 18.21 -24.44 37.46
N VAL A 344 17.39 -24.13 38.47
CA VAL A 344 16.25 -23.21 38.33
C VAL A 344 16.72 -21.80 37.96
N VAL A 345 17.79 -21.31 38.60
CA VAL A 345 18.40 -20.01 38.26
C VAL A 345 18.92 -19.98 36.82
N TRP A 346 19.61 -21.04 36.39
CA TRP A 346 20.08 -21.18 35.01
C TRP A 346 18.93 -21.22 33.99
N PHE A 347 17.87 -21.97 34.30
CA PHE A 347 16.66 -22.02 33.48
C PHE A 347 16.05 -20.61 33.31
N TRP A 348 15.87 -19.88 34.41
CA TRP A 348 15.38 -18.50 34.39
C TRP A 348 16.26 -17.57 33.55
N GLY A 349 17.56 -17.58 33.81
CA GLY A 349 18.52 -16.70 33.12
C GLY A 349 18.59 -16.97 31.62
N LEU A 350 18.69 -18.24 31.22
CA LEU A 350 18.79 -18.63 29.81
C LEU A 350 17.49 -18.41 29.06
N CYS A 351 16.32 -18.72 29.64
CA CYS A 351 15.04 -18.43 29.00
C CYS A 351 14.79 -16.93 28.87
N THR A 352 15.21 -16.12 29.85
CA THR A 352 15.13 -14.66 29.77
C THR A 352 16.04 -14.10 28.68
N ALA A 353 17.28 -14.59 28.60
CA ALA A 353 18.20 -14.23 27.52
C ALA A 353 17.67 -14.67 26.15
N HIS A 354 17.06 -15.86 26.07
CA HIS A 354 16.42 -16.35 24.87
C HIS A 354 15.27 -15.44 24.43
N ALA A 355 14.38 -15.05 25.37
CA ALA A 355 13.28 -14.12 25.13
C ALA A 355 13.76 -12.75 24.64
N PHE A 356 14.90 -12.25 25.14
CA PHE A 356 15.54 -11.03 24.63
C PHE A 356 15.85 -11.12 23.13
N PHE A 357 16.56 -12.18 22.72
CA PHE A 357 16.93 -12.39 21.31
C PHE A 357 15.73 -12.70 20.43
N LEU A 358 14.77 -13.49 20.92
CA LEU A 358 13.55 -13.80 20.19
C LEU A 358 12.69 -12.56 19.96
N GLY A 359 12.52 -11.71 20.98
CA GLY A 359 11.79 -10.45 20.83
C GLY A 359 12.46 -9.52 19.83
N LEU A 360 13.78 -9.30 19.91
CA LEU A 360 14.54 -8.58 18.87
C LEU A 360 14.28 -9.16 17.47
N MET A 361 14.36 -10.48 17.35
CA MET A 361 14.19 -11.19 16.09
C MET A 361 12.81 -10.99 15.48
N TYR A 362 11.75 -10.99 16.28
CA TYR A 362 10.37 -10.82 15.81
C TYR A 362 10.19 -9.48 15.09
N GLY A 363 10.68 -8.38 15.67
CA GLY A 363 10.60 -7.05 15.06
C GLY A 363 11.41 -6.96 13.75
N VAL A 364 12.63 -7.49 13.75
CA VAL A 364 13.53 -7.45 12.58
C VAL A 364 13.00 -8.34 11.44
N ARG A 365 12.50 -9.53 11.76
CA ARG A 365 12.01 -10.53 10.79
C ARG A 365 10.84 -10.00 9.98
N ILE A 366 9.89 -9.32 10.62
CA ILE A 366 8.74 -8.71 9.94
C ILE A 366 9.23 -7.72 8.87
N ALA A 367 10.16 -6.83 9.24
CA ALA A 367 10.73 -5.86 8.32
C ALA A 367 11.51 -6.52 7.16
N LEU A 368 12.24 -7.59 7.45
CA LEU A 368 12.95 -8.38 6.43
C LEU A 368 12.00 -9.00 5.40
N PHE A 369 10.88 -9.59 5.84
CA PHE A 369 9.88 -10.16 4.93
C PHE A 369 9.18 -9.10 4.09
N MET A 370 8.98 -7.89 4.62
CA MET A 370 8.47 -6.77 3.84
C MET A 370 9.41 -6.35 2.70
N ASP A 371 10.73 -6.35 2.92
CA ASP A 371 11.71 -5.94 1.89
C ASP A 371 11.81 -6.88 0.70
N ILE A 372 11.57 -8.17 0.91
CA ILE A 372 11.66 -9.19 -0.15
C ILE A 372 10.35 -9.32 -0.94
N CYS A 373 9.29 -8.64 -0.51
CA CYS A 373 8.02 -8.62 -1.22
C CYS A 373 8.12 -7.83 -2.53
N THR A 374 7.52 -8.37 -3.58
CA THR A 374 7.42 -7.73 -4.90
C THR A 374 6.33 -6.67 -4.86
N PRO A 375 6.57 -5.41 -5.29
CA PRO A 375 5.61 -4.31 -5.15
C PRO A 375 4.20 -4.62 -5.71
N ALA A 376 4.13 -5.33 -6.84
CA ALA A 376 2.87 -5.67 -7.49
C ALA A 376 1.93 -6.56 -6.66
N VAL A 377 2.45 -7.34 -5.71
CA VAL A 377 1.73 -8.36 -4.93
C VAL A 377 2.18 -8.39 -3.47
N ALA A 378 2.72 -7.28 -2.96
CA ALA A 378 3.43 -7.24 -1.69
C ALA A 378 2.56 -7.64 -0.49
N ALA A 379 1.30 -7.18 -0.45
CA ALA A 379 0.36 -7.53 0.61
C ALA A 379 0.09 -9.04 0.65
N THR A 380 -0.15 -9.65 -0.51
CA THR A 380 -0.42 -11.08 -0.65
C THR A 380 0.78 -11.93 -0.23
N GLN A 381 1.98 -11.59 -0.69
CA GLN A 381 3.20 -12.31 -0.31
C GLN A 381 3.49 -12.19 1.18
N PHE A 382 3.36 -10.98 1.74
CA PHE A 382 3.60 -10.74 3.15
C PHE A 382 2.66 -11.56 4.05
N THR A 383 1.34 -11.52 3.78
CA THR A 383 0.35 -12.31 4.53
C THR A 383 0.67 -13.80 4.46
N ALA A 384 1.11 -14.29 3.30
CA ALA A 384 1.44 -15.70 3.15
C ALA A 384 2.77 -16.10 3.83
N TYR A 385 3.78 -15.22 3.90
CA TYR A 385 4.94 -15.46 4.78
C TYR A 385 4.53 -15.55 6.25
N MET A 386 3.66 -14.65 6.72
CA MET A 386 3.16 -14.69 8.10
C MET A 386 2.36 -15.96 8.39
N ALA A 387 1.56 -16.42 7.42
CA ALA A 387 0.87 -17.70 7.50
C ALA A 387 1.84 -18.90 7.60
N CYS A 388 2.92 -18.90 6.82
CA CYS A 388 3.97 -19.93 6.92
C CYS A 388 4.66 -19.92 8.29
N LEU A 389 4.96 -18.75 8.84
CA LEU A 389 5.52 -18.63 10.19
C LEU A 389 4.57 -19.19 11.26
N ASN A 390 3.26 -18.97 11.13
CA ASN A 390 2.27 -19.57 12.03
C ASN A 390 2.18 -21.09 11.86
N LEU A 391 2.32 -21.60 10.63
CA LEU A 391 2.41 -23.03 10.36
C LEU A 391 3.63 -23.64 11.04
N VAL A 392 4.76 -22.95 11.01
CA VAL A 392 5.98 -23.34 11.73
C VAL A 392 5.73 -23.47 13.23
N THR A 393 5.08 -22.50 13.86
CA THR A 393 4.71 -22.58 15.27
C THR A 393 3.82 -23.79 15.57
N ALA A 394 2.82 -24.05 14.71
CA ALA A 394 1.87 -25.14 14.87
C ALA A 394 2.55 -26.52 14.77
N TYR A 395 3.27 -26.80 13.68
CA TYR A 395 3.93 -28.09 13.52
C TYR A 395 5.10 -28.22 14.51
N SER A 396 5.78 -27.12 14.87
CA SER A 396 6.87 -27.15 15.84
C SER A 396 6.42 -27.58 17.22
N SER A 397 5.30 -27.05 17.68
CA SER A 397 4.72 -27.46 18.95
C SER A 397 4.39 -28.96 18.98
N ALA A 398 3.83 -29.51 17.89
CA ALA A 398 3.48 -30.91 17.78
C ALA A 398 4.72 -31.84 17.77
N TRP A 399 5.71 -31.60 16.89
CA TRP A 399 6.88 -32.48 16.82
C TRP A 399 7.77 -32.35 18.06
N GLN A 400 7.89 -31.15 18.63
CA GLN A 400 8.71 -30.93 19.83
C GLN A 400 8.15 -31.67 21.03
N GLY A 401 6.83 -31.61 21.27
CA GLY A 401 6.18 -32.38 22.32
C GLY A 401 6.34 -33.88 22.12
N TRP A 402 6.06 -34.36 20.90
CA TRP A 402 6.21 -35.78 20.53
C TRP A 402 7.65 -36.30 20.70
N PHE A 403 8.64 -35.50 20.28
CA PHE A 403 10.06 -35.86 20.34
C PHE A 403 10.59 -35.80 21.78
N CYS A 404 10.20 -34.76 22.54
CA CYS A 404 10.56 -34.60 23.94
C CYS A 404 10.07 -35.78 24.80
N ALA A 405 8.84 -36.24 24.59
CA ALA A 405 8.29 -37.40 25.30
C ALA A 405 9.08 -38.71 25.07
N ARG A 406 9.83 -38.81 23.96
CA ARG A 406 10.56 -40.05 23.57
C ARG A 406 12.07 -39.97 23.79
N ARG A 407 12.67 -38.79 23.57
CA ARG A 407 14.13 -38.57 23.59
C ARG A 407 14.57 -37.61 24.70
N GLY A 408 13.63 -37.00 25.41
CA GLY A 408 13.91 -36.05 26.50
C GLY A 408 14.17 -34.62 26.02
N TYR A 409 14.43 -33.73 26.98
CA TYR A 409 14.66 -32.30 26.76
C TYR A 409 15.96 -32.02 26.01
N VAL A 410 17.05 -32.71 26.36
CA VAL A 410 18.39 -32.42 25.84
C VAL A 410 18.47 -32.66 24.32
N ASP A 411 18.06 -33.84 23.88
CA ASP A 411 18.05 -34.20 22.45
C ASP A 411 17.11 -33.28 21.66
N MET A 412 15.95 -32.96 22.25
CA MET A 412 14.97 -32.07 21.63
C MET A 412 15.56 -30.67 21.40
N LEU A 413 16.18 -30.08 22.42
CA LEU A 413 16.79 -28.75 22.35
C LEU A 413 17.98 -28.71 21.37
N ALA A 414 18.74 -29.80 21.29
CA ALA A 414 19.84 -29.92 20.33
C ALA A 414 19.34 -29.95 18.87
N VAL A 415 18.28 -30.72 18.59
CA VAL A 415 17.65 -30.77 17.26
C VAL A 415 17.04 -29.41 16.90
N ASP A 416 16.37 -28.76 17.86
CA ASP A 416 15.76 -27.45 17.66
C ASP A 416 16.79 -26.34 17.37
N ALA A 417 17.91 -26.34 18.09
CA ALA A 417 19.02 -25.43 17.84
C ALA A 417 19.64 -25.65 16.45
N ALA A 418 19.86 -26.92 16.06
CA ALA A 418 20.38 -27.26 14.74
C ALA A 418 19.43 -26.82 13.62
N ALA A 419 18.13 -27.09 13.75
CA ALA A 419 17.11 -26.68 12.80
C ALA A 419 17.03 -25.15 12.65
N GLY A 420 17.09 -24.42 13.78
CA GLY A 420 17.07 -22.96 13.77
C GLY A 420 18.30 -22.32 13.13
N MET A 421 19.46 -22.96 13.22
CA MET A 421 20.70 -22.49 12.61
C MET A 421 20.73 -22.62 11.08
N VAL A 422 19.95 -23.53 10.49
CA VAL A 422 19.85 -23.70 9.02
C VAL A 422 19.48 -22.38 8.33
N VAL A 423 18.71 -21.52 9.00
CA VAL A 423 18.32 -20.21 8.47
C VAL A 423 19.53 -19.33 8.14
N LEU A 424 20.64 -19.43 8.89
CA LEU A 424 21.85 -18.65 8.64
C LEU A 424 22.43 -18.91 7.24
N ALA A 425 22.32 -20.14 6.73
CA ALA A 425 22.76 -20.50 5.38
C ALA A 425 21.87 -19.88 4.29
N LEU A 426 20.60 -19.60 4.60
CA LEU A 426 19.62 -19.05 3.66
C LEU A 426 19.57 -17.51 3.67
N LEU A 427 20.00 -16.86 4.76
CA LEU A 427 19.99 -15.39 4.90
C LEU A 427 20.71 -14.63 3.76
N PRO A 428 21.84 -15.08 3.19
CA PRO A 428 22.49 -14.38 2.08
C PRO A 428 21.59 -14.24 0.83
N PHE A 429 20.71 -15.22 0.61
CA PHE A 429 19.81 -15.26 -0.55
C PHE A 429 18.60 -14.33 -0.41
N LEU A 430 18.33 -13.81 0.79
CA LEU A 430 17.32 -12.79 1.07
C LEU A 430 17.84 -11.38 0.74
N SER A 431 18.42 -11.21 -0.44
CA SER A 431 18.86 -9.89 -0.91
C SER A 431 17.69 -9.16 -1.58
N PRO A 432 17.47 -7.86 -1.33
CA PRO A 432 16.53 -7.07 -2.10
C PRO A 432 16.90 -7.16 -3.60
N PRO A 433 15.93 -7.10 -4.52
CA PRO A 433 16.21 -7.12 -5.95
C PRO A 433 17.25 -6.05 -6.27
N LYS A 434 18.43 -6.47 -6.79
CA LYS A 434 19.41 -5.49 -7.29
C LYS A 434 18.76 -4.77 -8.48
N ALA A 435 18.74 -3.45 -8.42
CA ALA A 435 18.51 -2.65 -9.63
C ALA A 435 19.48 -3.14 -10.73
N PRO A 436 19.04 -3.25 -11.99
CA PRO A 436 19.88 -3.74 -13.07
C PRO A 436 21.17 -2.92 -13.13
N ARG A 437 22.33 -3.58 -12.98
CA ARG A 437 23.62 -2.96 -13.27
C ARG A 437 23.74 -2.89 -14.79
N GLU A 438 23.74 -1.69 -15.34
CA GLU A 438 24.18 -1.47 -16.71
C GLU A 438 25.63 -1.96 -16.85
N THR A 439 25.82 -2.92 -17.75
CA THR A 439 27.13 -3.33 -18.21
C THR A 439 27.75 -2.17 -18.97
N SER A 440 28.82 -1.58 -18.41
CA SER A 440 29.65 -0.61 -19.13
C SER A 440 30.21 -1.26 -20.40
N PRO A 441 30.08 -0.65 -21.59
CA PRO A 441 30.79 -1.11 -22.77
C PRO A 441 32.30 -1.00 -22.54
N SER A 442 33.00 -2.07 -22.90
CA SER A 442 34.44 -2.19 -22.95
C SER A 442 35.10 -1.02 -23.69
N GLU A 443 36.22 -0.56 -23.12
CA GLU A 443 37.19 0.36 -23.71
C GLU A 443 37.57 -0.06 -25.14
N GLY A 444 37.49 0.88 -26.08
CA GLY A 444 38.02 0.70 -27.44
C GLY A 444 37.45 1.71 -28.42
N GLY A 445 38.20 2.77 -28.71
CA GLY A 445 37.93 3.65 -29.85
C GLY A 445 38.14 5.13 -29.55
N ALA A 446 39.36 5.60 -29.81
CA ALA A 446 39.75 7.00 -29.76
C ALA A 446 38.91 7.87 -30.73
N SER A 447 38.60 9.09 -30.28
CA SER A 447 38.18 10.20 -31.16
C SER A 447 38.94 11.47 -30.75
N PRO A 448 39.38 12.32 -31.69
CA PRO A 448 40.44 13.31 -31.48
C PRO A 448 39.93 14.67 -30.95
N THR A 449 40.77 15.29 -30.11
CA THR A 449 41.16 16.72 -30.01
C THR A 449 40.38 17.72 -30.89
N HIS A 450 39.87 18.89 -30.48
CA HIS A 450 40.36 20.05 -29.66
C HIS A 450 39.26 21.17 -29.81
N PRO A 451 39.35 22.40 -29.23
CA PRO A 451 40.11 22.92 -28.09
C PRO A 451 39.26 23.75 -27.09
N ALA A 452 39.91 24.08 -25.98
CA ALA A 452 39.42 24.82 -24.83
C ALA A 452 39.20 26.33 -25.06
N PHE A 453 38.24 26.90 -24.32
CA PHE A 453 38.21 28.32 -23.96
C PHE A 453 38.61 28.49 -22.49
N ARG A 454 39.66 29.27 -22.26
CA ARG A 454 40.21 29.64 -20.94
C ARG A 454 39.37 30.72 -20.25
N PRO A 455 39.32 30.71 -18.91
CA PRO A 455 39.28 31.96 -18.13
C PRO A 455 40.57 32.21 -17.35
N VAL A 456 40.74 33.49 -17.07
CA VAL A 456 41.88 34.26 -16.57
C VAL A 456 42.38 33.85 -15.17
N GLU A 457 43.70 33.84 -15.02
CA GLU A 457 44.45 33.66 -13.76
C GLU A 457 44.24 34.79 -12.75
N ARG A 458 44.15 34.45 -11.46
CA ARG A 458 44.63 35.31 -10.36
C ARG A 458 45.79 34.61 -9.64
N LYS A 459 46.89 35.36 -9.48
CA LYS A 459 48.20 34.95 -8.97
C LYS A 459 48.32 35.01 -7.44
N GLY A 460 49.10 34.05 -6.90
CA GLY A 460 50.01 34.12 -5.72
C GLY A 460 49.37 33.86 -4.34
N GLY A 461 49.85 33.03 -3.41
CA GLY A 461 51.01 32.14 -3.13
C GLY A 461 50.83 31.61 -1.66
N PRO A 462 51.74 30.90 -0.94
CA PRO A 462 53.04 30.24 -1.23
C PRO A 462 53.01 28.69 -0.85
N PRO A 463 54.13 27.93 -0.80
CA PRO A 463 54.17 26.48 -1.06
C PRO A 463 53.99 25.54 0.16
N ALA A 464 53.77 24.26 -0.16
CA ALA A 464 53.36 23.15 0.71
C ALA A 464 54.43 22.62 1.71
N ALA A 465 53.92 21.95 2.76
CA ALA A 465 54.66 20.93 3.54
C ALA A 465 53.92 19.58 3.44
N PRO A 466 54.62 18.43 3.32
CA PRO A 466 54.00 17.15 2.95
C PRO A 466 53.67 16.26 4.15
N GLY A 467 52.57 15.51 4.05
CA GLY A 467 52.42 14.23 4.76
C GLY A 467 51.19 14.11 5.66
N ALA A 468 50.08 13.61 5.11
CA ALA A 468 49.07 12.82 5.83
C ALA A 468 48.09 12.17 4.82
N PRO A 469 47.54 10.98 5.09
CA PRO A 469 46.97 10.08 4.10
C PRO A 469 45.62 10.56 3.52
N ARG A 470 45.43 10.32 2.22
CA ARG A 470 44.26 10.71 1.43
C ARG A 470 42.95 10.17 2.04
N SER A 471 42.14 11.08 2.58
CA SER A 471 40.72 10.85 2.81
C SER A 471 39.99 10.76 1.46
N CYS A 472 39.03 9.83 1.37
CA CYS A 472 38.09 9.75 0.26
C CYS A 472 37.16 10.97 0.30
N GLU A 473 37.57 12.07 -0.31
CA GLU A 473 36.67 13.18 -0.64
C GLU A 473 35.94 12.81 -1.94
N GLY A 474 34.69 12.37 -1.83
CA GLY A 474 33.77 12.43 -2.95
C GLY A 474 33.59 13.90 -3.31
N SER A 475 33.94 14.28 -4.54
CA SER A 475 33.78 15.66 -4.99
C SER A 475 32.29 16.04 -4.91
N ILE A 476 31.95 16.97 -4.02
CA ILE A 476 30.66 17.63 -4.02
C ILE A 476 30.60 18.44 -5.32
N MET A 477 29.65 18.11 -6.21
CA MET A 477 29.45 18.88 -7.45
C MET A 477 29.18 20.35 -7.14
N ASN A 478 29.63 21.22 -8.04
CA ASN A 478 29.33 22.64 -7.96
C ASN A 478 27.80 22.84 -8.13
N PRO A 479 27.16 23.75 -7.38
CA PRO A 479 25.73 24.04 -7.52
C PRO A 479 25.28 24.49 -8.93
N SER A 480 26.22 24.81 -9.83
CA SER A 480 26.00 25.20 -11.22
C SER A 480 25.58 24.07 -12.16
N ASP A 481 25.79 22.80 -11.78
CA ASP A 481 25.56 21.65 -12.68
C ASP A 481 24.14 21.09 -12.60
N VAL A 482 23.30 21.67 -11.74
CA VAL A 482 21.91 21.26 -11.51
C VAL A 482 20.96 22.11 -12.35
N ARG A 483 20.19 21.47 -13.24
CA ARG A 483 19.22 22.17 -14.09
C ARG A 483 17.99 22.56 -13.27
N ARG A 484 17.58 23.82 -13.36
CA ARG A 484 16.39 24.38 -12.71
C ARG A 484 15.33 24.74 -13.74
N VAL A 485 14.08 24.44 -13.45
CA VAL A 485 12.93 24.73 -14.32
C VAL A 485 11.88 25.44 -13.50
N ARG A 486 11.59 26.69 -13.84
CA ARG A 486 10.56 27.46 -13.14
C ARG A 486 9.20 27.15 -13.74
N VAL A 487 8.25 26.82 -12.88
CA VAL A 487 6.88 26.47 -13.26
C VAL A 487 5.85 27.21 -12.42
N VAL A 488 4.71 27.49 -13.02
CA VAL A 488 3.52 27.97 -12.32
C VAL A 488 2.43 26.94 -12.51
N ASP A 489 1.94 26.40 -11.40
CA ASP A 489 0.85 25.45 -11.38
C ASP A 489 -0.46 26.20 -11.18
N SER A 490 -1.48 25.76 -11.90
CA SER A 490 -2.87 26.17 -11.73
C SER A 490 -3.77 24.97 -11.83
N HIS A 491 -5.05 25.11 -11.44
CA HIS A 491 -6.06 24.13 -11.79
C HIS A 491 -7.31 24.80 -12.36
N THR A 492 -7.87 24.19 -13.40
CA THR A 492 -9.11 24.64 -14.04
C THR A 492 -10.16 23.58 -13.77
N GLY A 493 -11.13 23.87 -12.89
CA GLY A 493 -12.15 22.90 -12.49
C GLY A 493 -11.59 21.61 -11.85
N GLY A 494 -10.39 21.67 -11.26
CA GLY A 494 -9.69 20.56 -10.61
C GLY A 494 -8.68 19.84 -11.50
N GLU A 495 -8.67 20.11 -12.80
CA GLU A 495 -7.66 19.58 -13.73
C GLU A 495 -6.40 20.46 -13.69
N PRO A 496 -5.23 19.89 -13.34
CA PRO A 496 -4.02 20.67 -13.10
C PRO A 496 -3.27 21.00 -14.38
N THR A 497 -2.80 22.24 -14.48
CA THR A 497 -1.94 22.73 -15.56
C THR A 497 -0.64 23.28 -14.99
N ARG A 498 0.48 22.69 -15.40
CA ARG A 498 1.83 23.14 -15.07
C ARG A 498 2.41 23.93 -16.23
N VAL A 499 2.47 25.25 -16.09
CA VAL A 499 3.07 26.12 -17.11
C VAL A 499 4.56 26.25 -16.83
N VAL A 500 5.39 25.75 -17.76
CA VAL A 500 6.84 25.97 -17.74
C VAL A 500 7.11 27.37 -18.25
N VAL A 501 7.54 28.27 -17.35
CA VAL A 501 7.78 29.68 -17.66
C VAL A 501 9.23 29.96 -18.01
N GLU A 502 10.17 29.21 -17.42
CA GLU A 502 11.62 29.33 -17.65
C GLU A 502 12.31 27.96 -17.51
N GLY A 503 13.48 27.78 -18.13
CA GLY A 503 14.27 26.53 -18.07
C GLY A 503 13.85 25.43 -19.05
N GLY A 504 12.90 25.72 -19.95
CA GLY A 504 12.53 24.88 -21.08
C GLY A 504 13.65 24.72 -22.12
N PRO A 505 13.64 23.65 -22.94
CA PRO A 505 14.59 23.51 -24.05
C PRO A 505 14.39 24.59 -25.11
N ASP A 506 15.48 25.04 -25.75
CA ASP A 506 15.37 25.88 -26.94
C ASP A 506 14.88 25.02 -28.11
N LEU A 507 13.70 25.37 -28.61
CA LEU A 507 13.08 24.66 -29.73
C LEU A 507 13.37 25.33 -31.07
N GLY A 508 14.19 26.39 -31.14
CA GLY A 508 14.53 27.11 -32.36
C GLY A 508 13.37 27.88 -33.01
N ALA A 509 13.61 28.43 -34.20
CA ALA A 509 12.66 29.24 -34.97
C ALA A 509 11.69 28.39 -35.82
N GLY A 510 10.61 29.00 -36.32
CA GLY A 510 9.56 28.33 -37.09
C GLY A 510 8.22 28.29 -36.35
N SER A 511 7.24 27.64 -36.98
CA SER A 511 5.87 27.48 -36.46
C SER A 511 5.83 26.65 -35.18
N LEU A 512 4.78 26.82 -34.36
CA LEU A 512 4.61 25.99 -33.16
C LEU A 512 4.44 24.50 -33.47
N ALA A 513 3.91 24.14 -34.64
CA ALA A 513 3.82 22.76 -35.09
C ALA A 513 5.22 22.13 -35.28
N GLU A 514 6.13 22.85 -35.95
CA GLU A 514 7.52 22.41 -36.15
C GLU A 514 8.28 22.36 -34.82
N ARG A 515 8.07 23.35 -33.94
CA ARG A 515 8.67 23.36 -32.60
C ARG A 515 8.18 22.20 -31.74
N ARG A 516 6.89 21.86 -31.79
CA ARG A 516 6.34 20.67 -31.10
C ARG A 516 6.99 19.40 -31.61
N GLU A 517 7.20 19.29 -32.92
CA GLU A 517 7.84 18.12 -33.50
C GLU A 517 9.31 17.98 -33.08
N ARG A 518 10.06 19.09 -33.02
CA ARG A 518 11.41 19.10 -32.44
C ARG A 518 11.40 18.76 -30.94
N PHE A 519 10.45 19.30 -30.18
CA PHE A 519 10.28 18.95 -28.77
C PHE A 519 10.10 17.44 -28.61
N ARG A 520 9.20 16.84 -29.39
CA ARG A 520 8.92 15.41 -29.37
C ARG A 520 10.12 14.55 -29.77
N ARG A 521 10.84 14.93 -30.81
CA ARG A 521 11.97 14.14 -31.33
C ARG A 521 13.22 14.26 -30.47
N ASP A 522 13.56 15.48 -30.04
CA ASP A 522 14.89 15.79 -29.50
C ASP A 522 14.85 16.01 -27.97
N HIS A 523 13.68 16.32 -27.38
CA HIS A 523 13.56 16.76 -25.99
C HIS A 523 12.41 16.10 -25.19
N ASP A 524 11.90 14.93 -25.60
CA ASP A 524 10.82 14.23 -24.86
C ASP A 524 11.18 13.90 -23.41
N HIS A 525 12.47 13.73 -23.13
CA HIS A 525 12.94 13.53 -21.76
C HIS A 525 12.59 14.69 -20.82
N PHE A 526 12.59 15.92 -21.34
CA PHE A 526 12.19 17.09 -20.58
C PHE A 526 10.70 17.10 -20.26
N ARG A 527 9.85 16.67 -21.21
CA ARG A 527 8.41 16.47 -20.99
C ARG A 527 8.21 15.57 -19.78
N SER A 528 8.79 14.38 -19.82
CA SER A 528 8.71 13.39 -18.73
C SER A 528 9.20 13.96 -17.38
N ALA A 529 10.32 14.68 -17.35
CA ALA A 529 10.81 15.34 -16.11
C ALA A 529 9.80 16.30 -15.46
N VAL A 530 9.00 17.00 -16.27
CA VAL A 530 8.08 18.04 -15.80
C VAL A 530 6.76 17.46 -15.31
N VAL A 531 6.23 16.45 -16.00
CA VAL A 531 4.87 15.93 -15.71
C VAL A 531 4.81 14.54 -15.08
N ASN A 532 5.82 13.69 -15.21
CA ASN A 532 5.80 12.36 -14.59
C ASN A 532 6.33 12.38 -13.15
N GLU A 533 6.09 11.29 -12.42
CA GLU A 533 6.68 11.06 -11.11
C GLU A 533 8.22 11.13 -11.18
N PRO A 534 8.92 11.65 -10.16
CA PRO A 534 8.40 12.05 -8.84
C PRO A 534 7.96 13.53 -8.74
N ARG A 535 8.15 14.33 -9.80
CA ARG A 535 7.90 15.79 -9.77
C ARG A 535 6.47 16.16 -10.15
N GLY A 536 5.84 15.34 -10.97
CA GLY A 536 4.44 15.46 -11.36
C GLY A 536 3.64 14.20 -11.00
N SER A 537 2.65 13.88 -11.82
CA SER A 537 1.80 12.69 -11.70
C SER A 537 1.15 12.42 -13.06
N ASP A 538 0.58 11.23 -13.25
CA ASP A 538 -0.14 10.86 -14.49
C ASP A 538 -1.27 11.81 -14.89
N VAL A 539 -1.76 12.61 -13.95
CA VAL A 539 -2.84 13.58 -14.14
C VAL A 539 -2.35 14.90 -14.74
N LEU A 540 -1.06 15.21 -14.60
CA LEU A 540 -0.56 16.55 -14.83
C LEU A 540 -0.45 16.86 -16.32
N VAL A 541 -1.09 17.96 -16.75
CA VAL A 541 -0.90 18.52 -18.08
C VAL A 541 0.12 19.64 -18.02
N GLY A 542 1.18 19.52 -18.82
CA GLY A 542 2.22 20.53 -18.98
C GLY A 542 1.92 21.47 -20.13
N ALA A 543 2.35 22.72 -19.98
CA ALA A 543 2.29 23.76 -20.99
C ALA A 543 3.65 24.45 -21.09
N LEU A 544 4.37 24.26 -22.19
CA LEU A 544 5.63 24.94 -22.44
C LEU A 544 5.33 26.32 -23.03
N LEU A 545 5.58 27.36 -22.24
CA LEU A 545 5.44 28.75 -22.68
C LEU A 545 6.63 29.12 -23.58
N GLY A 546 6.34 29.71 -24.74
CA GLY A 546 7.34 30.18 -25.68
C GLY A 546 6.93 31.47 -26.37
N ALA A 547 7.87 32.08 -27.09
CA ALA A 547 7.57 33.20 -27.95
C ALA A 547 6.69 32.75 -29.14
N PRO A 548 5.58 33.45 -29.43
CA PRO A 548 4.78 33.16 -30.61
C PRO A 548 5.59 33.46 -31.88
N ALA A 549 5.28 32.74 -32.96
CA ALA A 549 5.74 33.06 -34.30
C ALA A 549 4.92 34.22 -34.90
N ASP A 550 3.62 34.32 -34.57
CA ASP A 550 2.77 35.47 -34.91
C ASP A 550 2.92 36.58 -33.83
N PRO A 551 3.51 37.75 -34.16
CA PRO A 551 3.72 38.84 -33.20
C PRO A 551 2.43 39.44 -32.64
N SER A 552 1.27 39.18 -33.27
CA SER A 552 -0.03 39.61 -32.77
C SER A 552 -0.59 38.72 -31.65
N CYS A 553 0.06 37.58 -31.37
CA CYS A 553 -0.27 36.72 -30.24
C CYS A 553 0.46 37.18 -28.96
N ALA A 554 -0.22 37.06 -27.83
CA ALA A 554 0.36 37.36 -26.52
C ALA A 554 1.36 36.29 -26.06
N ALA A 555 1.17 35.04 -26.50
CA ALA A 555 2.03 33.91 -26.16
C ALA A 555 1.91 32.78 -27.18
N GLY A 556 2.96 31.97 -27.31
CA GLY A 556 2.90 30.64 -27.91
C GLY A 556 2.95 29.57 -26.82
N VAL A 557 2.20 28.48 -26.99
CA VAL A 557 2.17 27.36 -26.04
C VAL A 557 2.20 26.01 -26.72
N ILE A 558 2.96 25.06 -26.16
CA ILE A 558 2.93 23.64 -26.55
C ILE A 558 2.47 22.82 -25.36
N PHE A 559 1.33 22.12 -25.51
CA PHE A 559 0.78 21.27 -24.46
C PHE A 559 1.29 19.84 -24.55
N PHE A 560 1.44 19.20 -23.39
CA PHE A 560 1.88 17.81 -23.26
C PHE A 560 1.35 17.17 -21.98
N ASN A 561 1.33 15.84 -21.92
CA ASN A 561 0.90 15.06 -20.76
C ASN A 561 1.91 13.94 -20.46
N ASN A 562 1.52 13.00 -19.60
CA ASN A 562 2.39 11.91 -19.15
C ASN A 562 2.85 10.95 -20.26
N VAL A 563 2.10 10.85 -21.37
CA VAL A 563 2.39 9.93 -22.48
C VAL A 563 2.82 10.61 -23.78
N GLY A 564 2.55 11.90 -23.96
CA GLY A 564 2.86 12.58 -25.22
C GLY A 564 2.44 14.04 -25.31
N TYR A 565 2.17 14.48 -26.53
CA TYR A 565 1.92 15.88 -26.89
C TYR A 565 0.48 16.08 -27.35
N LEU A 566 -0.10 17.23 -27.02
CA LEU A 566 -1.47 17.57 -27.37
C LEU A 566 -1.51 18.58 -28.53
N GLY A 567 -2.65 18.63 -29.24
CA GLY A 567 -2.91 19.65 -30.25
C GLY A 567 -3.27 20.99 -29.58
N MET A 568 -4.47 21.05 -29.00
CA MET A 568 -4.94 22.15 -28.17
C MET A 568 -5.56 21.59 -26.88
N CYS A 569 -5.45 22.36 -25.79
CA CYS A 569 -5.96 21.98 -24.48
C CYS A 569 -6.83 23.12 -23.92
N GLY A 570 -8.14 22.90 -23.77
CA GLY A 570 -9.07 23.93 -23.29
C GLY A 570 -8.80 24.36 -21.85
N HIS A 571 -8.75 23.41 -20.92
CA HIS A 571 -8.49 23.70 -19.50
C HIS A 571 -7.09 24.30 -19.29
N GLY A 572 -6.11 23.84 -20.09
CA GLY A 572 -4.73 24.31 -20.06
C GLY A 572 -4.56 25.71 -20.64
N THR A 573 -5.35 26.08 -21.65
CA THR A 573 -5.39 27.45 -22.19
C THR A 573 -5.99 28.42 -21.17
N ILE A 574 -7.06 28.01 -20.48
CA ILE A 574 -7.64 28.78 -19.38
C ILE A 574 -6.58 28.99 -18.27
N GLY A 575 -5.91 27.92 -17.84
CA GLY A 575 -4.83 27.98 -16.83
C GLY A 575 -3.64 28.82 -17.27
N LEU A 576 -3.26 28.78 -18.55
CA LEU A 576 -2.21 29.61 -19.14
C LEU A 576 -2.56 31.09 -19.05
N VAL A 577 -3.77 31.49 -19.46
CA VAL A 577 -4.19 32.91 -19.42
C VAL A 577 -4.18 33.43 -17.99
N ALA A 578 -4.68 32.66 -17.03
CA ALA A 578 -4.61 33.03 -15.62
C ALA A 578 -3.16 33.09 -15.09
N THR A 579 -2.29 32.19 -15.55
CA THR A 579 -0.86 32.23 -15.23
C THR A 579 -0.20 33.49 -15.78
N LEU A 580 -0.47 33.87 -17.03
CA LEU A 580 0.08 35.09 -17.62
C LEU A 580 -0.41 36.35 -16.90
N ALA A 581 -1.68 36.37 -16.49
CA ALA A 581 -2.24 37.45 -15.69
C ALA A 581 -1.61 37.53 -14.29
N HIS A 582 -1.44 36.38 -13.63
CA HIS A 582 -0.77 36.27 -12.33
C HIS A 582 0.68 36.76 -12.38
N LEU A 583 1.39 36.49 -13.47
CA LEU A 583 2.76 36.98 -13.72
C LEU A 583 2.80 38.45 -14.16
N GLY A 584 1.66 39.15 -14.24
CA GLY A 584 1.59 40.54 -14.69
C GLY A 584 1.91 40.75 -16.17
N ARG A 585 1.87 39.71 -17.00
CA ARG A 585 2.19 39.78 -18.43
C ARG A 585 1.00 40.22 -19.29
N ILE A 586 -0.22 40.03 -18.81
CA ILE A 586 -1.47 40.45 -19.46
C ILE A 586 -2.47 40.97 -18.42
N GLY A 587 -3.45 41.77 -18.86
CA GLY A 587 -4.60 42.21 -18.05
C GLY A 587 -5.94 41.72 -18.62
N PRO A 588 -7.08 42.07 -17.99
CA PRO A 588 -8.40 41.76 -18.53
C PRO A 588 -8.57 42.27 -19.97
N GLY A 589 -9.15 41.46 -20.85
CA GLY A 589 -9.25 41.77 -22.28
C GLY A 589 -9.15 40.54 -23.16
N GLU A 590 -9.10 40.78 -24.47
CA GLU A 590 -8.93 39.74 -25.49
C GLU A 590 -7.45 39.49 -25.78
N HIS A 591 -7.03 38.22 -25.82
CA HIS A 591 -5.66 37.80 -26.04
C HIS A 591 -5.62 36.63 -27.02
N ARG A 592 -4.77 36.73 -28.03
CA ARG A 592 -4.52 35.64 -28.98
C ARG A 592 -3.37 34.77 -28.47
N VAL A 593 -3.55 33.45 -28.51
CA VAL A 593 -2.54 32.47 -28.09
C VAL A 593 -2.28 31.53 -29.26
N GLU A 594 -1.02 31.41 -29.65
CA GLU A 594 -0.60 30.50 -30.71
C GLU A 594 -0.41 29.08 -30.15
N THR A 595 -0.97 28.09 -30.83
CA THR A 595 -0.84 26.66 -30.50
C THR A 595 -0.36 25.87 -31.73
N PRO A 596 0.10 24.61 -31.57
CA PRO A 596 0.50 23.77 -32.70
C PRO A 596 -0.60 23.50 -33.75
N VAL A 597 -1.87 23.74 -33.42
CA VAL A 597 -3.01 23.52 -34.33
C VAL A 597 -3.70 24.82 -34.76
N GLY A 598 -3.07 25.97 -34.50
CA GLY A 598 -3.56 27.29 -34.90
C GLY A 598 -3.68 28.27 -33.74
N VAL A 599 -4.10 29.48 -34.06
CA VAL A 599 -4.30 30.55 -33.08
C VAL A 599 -5.69 30.43 -32.45
N VAL A 600 -5.75 30.49 -31.13
CA VAL A 600 -7.00 30.57 -30.36
C VAL A 600 -7.15 31.96 -29.76
N THR A 601 -8.38 32.48 -29.74
CA THR A 601 -8.69 33.75 -29.11
C THR A 601 -9.24 33.48 -27.72
N THR A 602 -8.68 34.16 -26.72
CA THR A 602 -9.10 34.04 -25.34
C THR A 602 -9.57 35.40 -24.83
N ARG A 603 -10.48 35.41 -23.87
CA ARG A 603 -10.91 36.62 -23.17
C ARG A 603 -10.77 36.41 -21.68
N LEU A 604 -9.89 37.18 -21.06
CA LEU A 604 -9.79 37.27 -19.60
C LEU A 604 -10.83 38.28 -19.12
N HIS A 605 -11.82 37.82 -18.37
CA HIS A 605 -12.85 38.65 -17.80
C HIS A 605 -12.35 39.36 -16.53
N PRO A 606 -12.92 40.52 -16.15
CA PRO A 606 -12.55 41.23 -14.93
C PRO A 606 -12.74 40.43 -13.65
N ASP A 607 -13.64 39.44 -13.66
CA ASP A 607 -13.91 38.54 -12.53
C ASP A 607 -12.94 37.32 -12.47
N GLY A 608 -11.95 37.26 -13.36
CA GLY A 608 -10.95 36.20 -13.41
C GLY A 608 -11.39 34.96 -14.20
N ARG A 609 -12.61 34.91 -14.73
CA ARG A 609 -13.00 33.85 -15.67
C ARG A 609 -12.26 34.02 -17.00
N VAL A 610 -12.06 32.91 -17.70
CA VAL A 610 -11.46 32.91 -19.03
C VAL A 610 -12.41 32.24 -20.01
N SER A 611 -12.76 32.94 -21.09
CA SER A 611 -13.41 32.35 -22.25
C SER A 611 -12.37 32.03 -23.31
N VAL A 612 -12.43 30.82 -23.87
CA VAL A 612 -11.58 30.37 -24.96
C VAL A 612 -12.46 30.12 -26.17
N ARG A 613 -12.32 30.96 -27.19
CA ARG A 613 -12.90 30.74 -28.52
C ARG A 613 -12.06 29.68 -29.22
N ASN A 614 -12.59 28.48 -29.26
CA ASN A 614 -11.89 27.30 -29.70
C ASN A 614 -11.88 27.18 -31.24
N VAL A 615 -11.09 26.24 -31.76
CA VAL A 615 -11.07 25.90 -33.20
C VAL A 615 -12.42 25.36 -33.67
N PRO A 616 -12.73 25.47 -34.98
CA PRO A 616 -13.96 24.91 -35.54
C PRO A 616 -14.13 23.42 -35.19
N SER A 617 -15.30 23.10 -34.66
CA SER A 617 -15.66 21.76 -34.17
C SER A 617 -16.73 21.14 -35.06
N ARG A 618 -16.73 19.81 -35.21
CA ARG A 618 -17.68 19.12 -36.11
C ARG A 618 -17.95 17.69 -35.64
N ARG A 619 -19.17 17.20 -35.90
CA ARG A 619 -19.49 15.77 -35.84
C ARG A 619 -19.22 15.14 -37.21
N THR A 620 -18.55 14.00 -37.22
CA THR A 620 -18.16 13.28 -38.46
C THR A 620 -18.98 12.02 -38.67
N ALA A 621 -19.33 11.32 -37.59
CA ALA A 621 -20.24 10.19 -37.62
C ALA A 621 -21.19 10.26 -36.42
N ALA A 622 -22.46 9.93 -36.64
CA ALA A 622 -23.49 9.91 -35.61
C ALA A 622 -23.92 8.46 -35.32
N ALA A 623 -24.19 8.17 -34.04
CA ALA A 623 -24.74 6.89 -33.59
C ALA A 623 -23.97 5.64 -34.08
N VAL A 624 -22.63 5.70 -34.07
CA VAL A 624 -21.75 4.59 -34.46
C VAL A 624 -21.92 3.43 -33.48
N PRO A 625 -22.37 2.24 -33.92
CA PRO A 625 -22.57 1.10 -33.05
C PRO A 625 -21.25 0.37 -32.78
N LEU A 626 -21.05 -0.01 -31.52
CA LEU A 626 -19.85 -0.71 -31.06
C LEU A 626 -20.24 -1.84 -30.10
N ASP A 627 -19.88 -3.09 -30.43
CA ASP A 627 -20.05 -4.22 -29.50
C ASP A 627 -18.80 -4.35 -28.66
N VAL A 628 -18.89 -3.97 -27.39
CA VAL A 628 -17.77 -3.89 -26.47
C VAL A 628 -17.82 -5.07 -25.50
N PRO A 629 -16.79 -5.92 -25.44
CA PRO A 629 -16.75 -7.07 -24.55
C PRO A 629 -16.99 -6.71 -23.08
N GLY A 630 -18.04 -7.30 -22.50
CA GLY A 630 -18.47 -7.08 -21.11
C GLY A 630 -19.30 -5.82 -20.86
N LEU A 631 -19.51 -4.96 -21.87
CA LEU A 631 -20.46 -3.85 -21.83
C LEU A 631 -21.70 -4.11 -22.71
N GLY A 632 -21.58 -4.96 -23.73
CA GLY A 632 -22.62 -5.16 -24.74
C GLY A 632 -22.50 -4.13 -25.86
N ARG A 633 -23.62 -3.87 -26.55
CA ARG A 633 -23.67 -2.90 -27.63
C ARG A 633 -23.87 -1.49 -27.07
N VAL A 634 -22.99 -0.57 -27.44
CA VAL A 634 -23.08 0.86 -27.15
C VAL A 634 -23.10 1.66 -28.45
N THR A 635 -23.62 2.88 -28.41
CA THR A 635 -23.62 3.81 -29.53
C THR A 635 -22.99 5.13 -29.12
N GLY A 636 -22.29 5.76 -30.06
CA GLY A 636 -21.69 7.07 -29.81
C GLY A 636 -21.37 7.83 -31.08
N ASP A 637 -21.16 9.13 -30.92
CA ASP A 637 -20.78 10.03 -32.00
C ASP A 637 -19.26 10.13 -32.08
N VAL A 638 -18.73 10.24 -33.30
CA VAL A 638 -17.33 10.59 -33.56
C VAL A 638 -17.27 12.07 -33.92
N ALA A 639 -16.61 12.87 -33.09
CA ALA A 639 -16.55 14.31 -33.27
C ALA A 639 -15.17 14.90 -32.97
N TRP A 640 -14.88 16.01 -33.64
CA TRP A 640 -13.66 16.80 -33.48
C TRP A 640 -13.97 18.08 -32.72
N GLY A 641 -13.21 18.32 -31.64
CA GLY A 641 -13.27 19.54 -30.84
C GLY A 641 -11.91 20.22 -30.63
N GLY A 642 -10.91 19.84 -31.42
CA GLY A 642 -9.48 20.12 -31.20
C GLY A 642 -8.67 18.85 -30.86
N ASN A 643 -9.35 17.80 -30.40
CA ASN A 643 -8.91 16.41 -30.39
C ASN A 643 -10.08 15.53 -30.88
N TRP A 644 -9.84 14.24 -31.13
CA TRP A 644 -10.84 13.27 -31.56
C TRP A 644 -11.53 12.61 -30.36
N PHE A 645 -12.87 12.64 -30.35
CA PHE A 645 -13.69 12.11 -29.26
C PHE A 645 -14.69 11.07 -29.75
N PHE A 646 -14.90 10.05 -28.91
CA PHE A 646 -16.10 9.20 -28.97
C PHE A 646 -17.06 9.60 -27.84
N LEU A 647 -18.24 10.10 -28.21
CA LEU A 647 -19.24 10.61 -27.25
C LEU A 647 -20.36 9.61 -27.09
N CYS A 648 -20.44 8.96 -25.93
CA CYS A 648 -21.39 7.88 -25.65
C CYS A 648 -22.31 8.26 -24.48
N SER A 649 -23.61 7.96 -24.60
CA SER A 649 -24.61 8.22 -23.54
C SER A 649 -25.38 6.97 -23.13
N ASP A 650 -25.38 5.90 -23.95
CA ASP A 650 -26.12 4.65 -23.73
C ASP A 650 -25.27 3.54 -23.08
N HIS A 651 -24.17 3.91 -22.44
CA HIS A 651 -23.22 3.00 -21.79
C HIS A 651 -23.76 2.32 -20.50
N GLY A 652 -24.97 2.67 -20.03
CA GLY A 652 -25.64 2.00 -18.90
C GLY A 652 -24.98 2.19 -17.52
N LEU A 653 -24.10 3.18 -17.38
CA LEU A 653 -23.39 3.48 -16.12
C LEU A 653 -23.80 4.85 -15.56
N ALA A 654 -23.89 4.95 -14.23
CA ALA A 654 -24.08 6.24 -13.58
C ALA A 654 -22.79 7.07 -13.64
N VAL A 655 -22.85 8.27 -14.23
CA VAL A 655 -21.71 9.20 -14.32
C VAL A 655 -21.54 9.93 -12.98
N ARG A 656 -20.91 9.27 -12.01
CA ARG A 656 -20.69 9.75 -10.65
C ARG A 656 -19.26 9.48 -10.20
N PHE A 657 -18.72 10.36 -9.36
CA PHE A 657 -17.34 10.23 -8.87
C PHE A 657 -17.09 8.92 -8.09
N ASP A 658 -18.08 8.41 -7.36
CA ASP A 658 -18.01 7.13 -6.67
C ASP A 658 -17.98 5.91 -7.61
N ASN A 659 -18.24 6.11 -8.91
CA ASN A 659 -18.24 5.09 -9.96
C ASN A 659 -17.04 5.19 -10.92
N LEU A 660 -16.02 5.98 -10.55
CA LEU A 660 -14.88 6.34 -11.40
C LEU A 660 -14.15 5.14 -12.01
N GLU A 661 -13.87 4.08 -11.24
CA GLU A 661 -13.16 2.89 -11.74
C GLU A 661 -13.92 2.19 -12.87
N ARG A 662 -15.24 2.07 -12.74
CA ARG A 662 -16.08 1.43 -13.76
C ARG A 662 -16.21 2.29 -15.00
N LEU A 663 -16.31 3.61 -14.83
CA LEU A 663 -16.32 4.56 -15.95
C LEU A 663 -14.98 4.52 -16.71
N ALA A 664 -13.86 4.46 -15.99
CA ALA A 664 -12.52 4.34 -16.58
C ALA A 664 -12.33 3.00 -17.31
N ASP A 665 -12.75 1.87 -16.73
CA ASP A 665 -12.70 0.56 -17.40
C ASP A 665 -13.60 0.52 -18.64
N ALA A 666 -14.83 1.04 -18.54
CA ALA A 666 -15.77 1.14 -19.65
C ALA A 666 -15.20 1.96 -20.81
N ALA A 667 -14.76 3.18 -20.52
CA ALA A 667 -14.17 4.07 -21.51
C ALA A 667 -12.90 3.45 -22.13
N TRP A 668 -12.07 2.78 -21.34
CA TRP A 668 -10.86 2.12 -21.84
C TRP A 668 -11.18 0.96 -22.79
N ARG A 669 -12.21 0.16 -22.47
CA ARG A 669 -12.69 -0.91 -23.36
C ARG A 669 -13.28 -0.37 -24.65
N ILE A 670 -14.05 0.72 -24.57
CA ILE A 670 -14.58 1.42 -25.75
C ILE A 670 -13.42 1.87 -26.65
N ARG A 671 -12.41 2.56 -26.10
CA ARG A 671 -11.23 3.01 -26.87
C ARG A 671 -10.53 1.84 -27.56
N ARG A 672 -10.26 0.75 -26.83
CA ARG A 672 -9.61 -0.44 -27.39
C ARG A 672 -10.42 -1.07 -28.52
N GLU A 673 -11.74 -1.09 -28.40
CA GLU A 673 -12.61 -1.66 -29.42
C GLU A 673 -12.71 -0.75 -30.66
N LEU A 674 -12.72 0.57 -30.50
CA LEU A 674 -12.61 1.52 -31.62
C LEU A 674 -11.33 1.29 -32.41
N ALA A 675 -10.19 1.20 -31.72
CA ALA A 675 -8.90 0.90 -32.34
C ALA A 675 -8.90 -0.47 -33.04
N ARG A 676 -9.47 -1.51 -32.40
CA ARG A 676 -9.55 -2.86 -32.98
C ARG A 676 -10.38 -2.91 -34.25
N ARG A 677 -11.45 -2.11 -34.34
CA ARG A 677 -12.31 -2.02 -35.52
C ARG A 677 -11.82 -1.01 -36.56
N GLY A 678 -10.73 -0.27 -36.27
CA GLY A 678 -10.20 0.76 -37.16
C GLY A 678 -11.12 1.97 -37.30
N VAL A 679 -11.95 2.27 -36.29
CA VAL A 679 -12.77 3.49 -36.27
C VAL A 679 -11.86 4.67 -35.93
N ALA A 680 -11.83 5.67 -36.80
CA ALA A 680 -10.96 6.83 -36.70
C ALA A 680 -11.73 8.11 -37.07
N GLY A 681 -11.08 9.26 -36.86
CA GLY A 681 -11.54 10.54 -37.39
C GLY A 681 -11.56 10.59 -38.92
N ASP A 682 -12.20 11.61 -39.49
CA ASP A 682 -12.30 11.80 -40.94
C ASP A 682 -10.95 12.07 -41.64
N ASP A 683 -9.94 12.51 -40.88
CA ASP A 683 -8.55 12.69 -41.30
C ASP A 683 -7.68 11.46 -41.01
N GLY A 684 -8.28 10.35 -40.56
CA GLY A 684 -7.56 9.15 -40.12
C GLY A 684 -6.95 9.26 -38.72
N GLY A 685 -7.22 10.33 -37.98
CA GLY A 685 -6.73 10.53 -36.62
C GLY A 685 -7.29 9.50 -35.63
N GLU A 686 -6.45 9.07 -34.69
CA GLU A 686 -6.86 8.16 -33.62
C GLU A 686 -7.90 8.82 -32.71
N ILE A 687 -8.98 8.10 -32.38
CA ILE A 687 -9.92 8.50 -31.34
C ILE A 687 -9.35 8.08 -29.99
N ASP A 688 -8.60 8.99 -29.38
CA ASP A 688 -7.83 8.75 -28.16
C ASP A 688 -8.54 9.24 -26.88
N HIS A 689 -9.64 10.00 -27.01
CA HIS A 689 -10.49 10.44 -25.91
C HIS A 689 -11.90 9.84 -25.97
N ILE A 690 -12.40 9.37 -24.83
CA ILE A 690 -13.74 8.78 -24.70
C ILE A 690 -14.52 9.54 -23.64
N GLU A 691 -15.72 10.02 -24.01
CA GLU A 691 -16.59 10.77 -23.12
C GLU A 691 -17.90 10.05 -22.88
N LEU A 692 -18.21 9.84 -21.60
CA LEU A 692 -19.41 9.19 -21.12
C LEU A 692 -20.32 10.25 -20.50
N PHE A 693 -21.53 10.41 -21.04
CA PHE A 693 -22.47 11.45 -20.62
C PHE A 693 -23.60 10.88 -19.76
N GLY A 694 -23.99 11.65 -18.74
CA GLY A 694 -25.08 11.31 -17.84
C GLY A 694 -25.86 12.56 -17.39
N PRO A 695 -26.89 12.35 -16.57
CA PRO A 695 -27.68 13.44 -16.03
C PRO A 695 -26.84 14.31 -15.07
N PRO A 696 -27.07 15.63 -15.06
CA PRO A 696 -26.38 16.56 -14.16
C PRO A 696 -26.80 16.34 -12.71
N GLN A 697 -25.90 16.69 -11.79
CA GLN A 697 -26.13 16.71 -10.34
C GLN A 697 -26.07 18.13 -9.77
N VAL A 698 -25.31 19.02 -10.41
CA VAL A 698 -25.27 20.43 -10.06
C VAL A 698 -26.54 21.12 -10.57
N PRO A 699 -27.29 21.83 -9.71
CA PRO A 699 -28.46 22.59 -10.15
C PRO A 699 -28.13 23.57 -11.27
N GLY A 700 -28.88 23.51 -12.36
CA GLY A 700 -28.70 24.40 -13.52
C GLY A 700 -27.64 23.94 -14.53
N ALA A 701 -26.94 22.82 -14.30
CA ALA A 701 -26.15 22.17 -15.35
C ALA A 701 -27.07 21.42 -16.33
N ASP A 702 -26.67 21.34 -17.60
CA ASP A 702 -27.43 20.66 -18.66
C ASP A 702 -27.04 19.17 -18.78
N SER A 703 -25.78 18.83 -18.49
CA SER A 703 -25.27 17.46 -18.53
C SER A 703 -24.06 17.29 -17.61
N LYS A 704 -23.71 16.03 -17.32
CA LYS A 704 -22.48 15.64 -16.63
C LYS A 704 -21.68 14.66 -17.48
N SER A 705 -20.36 14.78 -17.48
CA SER A 705 -19.48 13.89 -18.24
C SER A 705 -18.35 13.29 -17.39
N PHE A 706 -17.92 12.11 -17.81
CA PHE A 706 -16.62 11.52 -17.49
C PHE A 706 -15.80 11.47 -18.78
N VAL A 707 -14.55 11.94 -18.73
CA VAL A 707 -13.67 12.01 -19.89
C VAL A 707 -12.42 11.21 -19.62
N LEU A 708 -12.15 10.21 -20.45
CA LEU A 708 -10.91 9.44 -20.44
C LEU A 708 -9.93 10.06 -21.43
N CYS A 709 -8.71 10.34 -20.96
CA CYS A 709 -7.61 10.90 -21.75
C CYS A 709 -6.65 9.81 -22.26
N PRO A 710 -5.73 10.13 -23.19
CA PRO A 710 -4.88 9.15 -23.86
C PRO A 710 -3.99 8.31 -22.91
N GLY A 711 -3.53 8.91 -21.81
CA GLY A 711 -2.69 8.27 -20.79
C GLY A 711 -3.46 7.42 -19.77
N ARG A 712 -4.73 7.07 -20.02
CA ARG A 712 -5.63 6.36 -19.08
C ARG A 712 -5.97 7.14 -17.80
N ALA A 713 -5.48 8.37 -17.67
CA ALA A 713 -6.00 9.35 -16.72
C ALA A 713 -7.38 9.87 -17.19
N TYR A 714 -8.17 10.39 -16.26
CA TYR A 714 -9.44 11.04 -16.56
C TYR A 714 -9.34 12.55 -16.35
N ASP A 715 -10.11 13.34 -17.10
CA ASP A 715 -10.16 14.80 -16.91
C ASP A 715 -11.05 15.12 -15.69
N ARG A 716 -10.53 15.93 -14.76
CA ARG A 716 -11.26 16.43 -13.59
C ARG A 716 -12.15 17.62 -13.96
N SER A 717 -11.82 18.34 -15.03
CA SER A 717 -12.68 19.36 -15.61
C SER A 717 -13.72 18.74 -16.54
N PRO A 718 -14.71 19.52 -17.02
CA PRO A 718 -15.64 19.08 -18.05
C PRO A 718 -15.00 18.83 -19.44
N CYS A 719 -13.68 18.99 -19.55
CA CYS A 719 -12.88 18.96 -20.78
C CYS A 719 -13.33 20.02 -21.82
N GLY A 720 -12.50 21.03 -22.07
CA GLY A 720 -12.89 22.11 -23.01
C GLY A 720 -13.04 21.64 -24.46
N THR A 721 -12.12 20.80 -24.93
CA THR A 721 -12.18 20.17 -26.27
C THR A 721 -13.33 19.17 -26.38
N GLY A 722 -13.56 18.41 -25.32
CA GLY A 722 -14.68 17.48 -25.20
C GLY A 722 -16.04 18.14 -25.28
N THR A 723 -16.22 19.15 -24.42
CA THR A 723 -17.40 20.01 -24.44
C THR A 723 -17.58 20.65 -25.82
N SER A 724 -16.51 21.14 -26.47
CA SER A 724 -16.57 21.69 -27.84
C SER A 724 -17.11 20.68 -28.86
N ALA A 725 -16.64 19.43 -28.82
CA ALA A 725 -17.14 18.34 -29.66
C ALA A 725 -18.62 18.04 -29.36
N LYS A 726 -19.01 18.02 -28.07
CA LYS A 726 -20.40 17.82 -27.64
C LYS A 726 -21.33 18.92 -28.16
N LEU A 727 -20.92 20.18 -28.11
CA LEU A 727 -21.71 21.30 -28.63
C LEU A 727 -21.94 21.18 -30.15
N ALA A 728 -20.95 20.68 -30.90
CA ALA A 728 -21.10 20.42 -32.32
C ALA A 728 -22.11 19.31 -32.61
N CYS A 729 -22.11 18.22 -31.82
CA CYS A 729 -23.14 17.18 -31.91
C CYS A 729 -24.53 17.74 -31.58
N LEU A 730 -24.67 18.48 -30.48
CA LEU A 730 -25.94 19.08 -30.07
C LEU A 730 -26.49 20.06 -31.11
N HIS A 731 -25.62 20.83 -31.76
CA HIS A 731 -26.03 21.71 -32.86
C HIS A 731 -26.51 20.91 -34.07
N ALA A 732 -25.78 19.87 -34.46
CA ALA A 732 -26.14 19.00 -35.58
C ALA A 732 -27.48 18.26 -35.35
N ASP A 733 -27.83 17.99 -34.09
CA ASP A 733 -29.13 17.42 -33.68
C ASP A 733 -30.23 18.47 -33.49
N GLY A 734 -29.93 19.76 -33.68
CA GLY A 734 -30.88 20.86 -33.43
C GLY A 734 -31.20 21.13 -31.95
N ALA A 735 -30.48 20.49 -31.02
CA ALA A 735 -30.68 20.60 -29.58
C ALA A 735 -30.05 21.86 -28.96
N LEU A 736 -29.11 22.51 -29.68
CA LEU A 736 -28.45 23.74 -29.24
C LEU A 736 -28.44 24.81 -30.35
N ALA A 737 -29.08 25.95 -30.07
CA ALA A 737 -29.08 27.13 -30.93
C ALA A 737 -27.79 27.96 -30.74
N PRO A 738 -27.30 28.66 -31.78
CA PRO A 738 -26.18 29.60 -31.65
C PRO A 738 -26.43 30.65 -30.56
N GLY A 739 -25.38 30.99 -29.80
CA GLY A 739 -25.42 31.93 -28.68
C GLY A 739 -26.05 31.40 -27.38
N ARG A 740 -26.77 30.27 -27.41
CA ARG A 740 -27.32 29.65 -26.19
C ARG A 740 -26.20 29.07 -25.33
N ILE A 741 -26.27 29.33 -24.02
CA ILE A 741 -25.34 28.75 -23.04
C ILE A 741 -25.74 27.31 -22.72
N TRP A 742 -24.75 26.42 -22.78
CA TRP A 742 -24.77 25.05 -22.29
C TRP A 742 -23.83 24.92 -21.09
N ARG A 743 -24.30 24.35 -19.98
CA ARG A 743 -23.54 24.16 -18.76
C ARG A 743 -23.15 22.69 -18.61
N GLN A 744 -21.87 22.39 -18.82
CA GLN A 744 -21.34 21.05 -18.73
C GLN A 744 -20.69 20.83 -17.36
N GLU A 745 -21.19 19.86 -16.61
CA GLU A 745 -20.62 19.40 -15.34
C GLU A 745 -19.57 18.29 -15.57
N SER A 746 -18.49 18.29 -14.79
CA SER A 746 -17.48 17.24 -14.77
C SER A 746 -17.83 16.12 -13.79
N ILE A 747 -17.02 15.06 -13.80
CA ILE A 747 -17.17 13.94 -12.86
C ILE A 747 -17.06 14.37 -11.38
N ILE A 748 -16.27 15.41 -11.07
CA ILE A 748 -16.11 15.96 -9.70
C ILE A 748 -17.01 17.16 -9.41
N GLY A 749 -17.88 17.57 -10.35
CA GLY A 749 -18.85 18.64 -10.13
C GLY A 749 -18.37 20.05 -10.49
N SER A 750 -17.21 20.21 -11.13
CA SER A 750 -16.83 21.50 -11.72
C SER A 750 -17.64 21.75 -13.00
N VAL A 751 -17.84 23.03 -13.37
CA VAL A 751 -18.74 23.41 -14.48
C VAL A 751 -18.04 24.34 -15.46
N PHE A 752 -18.25 24.09 -16.75
CA PHE A 752 -17.92 25.00 -17.85
C PHE A 752 -19.20 25.50 -18.52
N GLU A 753 -19.15 26.74 -18.98
CA GLU A 753 -20.18 27.33 -19.83
C GLU A 753 -19.71 27.31 -21.27
N GLY A 754 -20.43 26.62 -22.14
CA GLY A 754 -20.18 26.51 -23.56
C GLY A 754 -21.23 27.25 -24.38
N SER A 755 -20.82 27.91 -25.45
CA SER A 755 -21.73 28.43 -26.49
C SER A 755 -21.14 28.21 -27.86
N ILE A 756 -21.94 28.38 -28.91
CA ILE A 756 -21.48 28.24 -30.29
C ILE A 756 -21.85 29.45 -31.13
N GLU A 757 -21.02 29.73 -32.13
CA GLU A 757 -21.28 30.62 -33.25
C GLU A 757 -21.13 29.85 -34.56
N ILE A 758 -21.83 30.30 -35.60
CA ILE A 758 -21.65 29.75 -36.96
C ILE A 758 -20.86 30.78 -37.76
N VAL A 759 -19.63 30.43 -38.12
CA VAL A 759 -18.74 31.27 -38.91
C VAL A 759 -18.39 30.53 -40.18
N GLU A 760 -18.76 31.10 -41.33
CA GLU A 760 -18.56 30.48 -42.65
C GLU A 760 -19.10 29.05 -42.74
N GLY A 761 -20.27 28.81 -42.12
CA GLY A 761 -20.91 27.50 -42.07
C GLY A 761 -20.27 26.49 -41.11
N ARG A 762 -19.26 26.88 -40.32
CA ARG A 762 -18.59 26.01 -39.35
C ARG A 762 -18.99 26.39 -37.93
N VAL A 763 -19.13 25.38 -37.06
CA VAL A 763 -19.43 25.58 -35.63
C VAL A 763 -18.16 25.99 -34.91
N VAL A 764 -18.16 27.18 -34.32
CA VAL A 764 -17.05 27.71 -33.51
C VAL A 764 -17.49 27.78 -32.06
N PRO A 765 -17.04 26.86 -31.19
CA PRO A 765 -17.42 26.85 -29.79
C PRO A 765 -16.58 27.83 -28.97
N THR A 766 -17.20 28.44 -27.96
CA THR A 766 -16.53 29.22 -26.92
C THR A 766 -16.76 28.54 -25.58
N ILE A 767 -15.67 28.22 -24.88
CA ILE A 767 -15.70 27.56 -23.57
C ILE A 767 -15.24 28.55 -22.50
N THR A 768 -16.07 28.77 -21.49
CA THR A 768 -15.77 29.64 -20.36
C THR A 768 -15.62 28.82 -19.09
N GLY A 769 -14.53 29.05 -18.37
CA GLY A 769 -14.24 28.37 -17.11
C GLY A 769 -13.52 29.27 -16.11
N THR A 770 -13.43 28.77 -14.89
CA THR A 770 -12.70 29.41 -13.79
C THR A 770 -11.46 28.57 -13.46
N THR A 771 -10.37 29.26 -13.15
CA THR A 771 -9.08 28.64 -12.83
C THR A 771 -8.41 29.39 -11.70
N TYR A 772 -7.52 28.71 -11.01
CA TYR A 772 -6.83 29.24 -9.84
C TYR A 772 -5.37 28.82 -9.89
N VAL A 773 -4.46 29.79 -9.82
CA VAL A 773 -3.04 29.54 -9.58
C VAL A 773 -2.90 28.95 -8.18
N ASN A 774 -2.21 27.81 -8.07
CA ASN A 774 -2.10 27.07 -6.80
C ASN A 774 -0.66 26.84 -6.35
N ALA A 775 0.34 27.01 -7.22
CA ALA A 775 1.75 27.05 -6.79
C ALA A 775 2.64 27.81 -7.78
N GLU A 776 3.69 28.44 -7.25
CA GLU A 776 4.91 28.76 -8.01
C GLU A 776 6.02 27.84 -7.51
N SER A 777 6.75 27.21 -8.41
CA SER A 777 7.74 26.19 -8.04
C SER A 777 8.94 26.20 -8.96
N GLU A 778 10.07 25.71 -8.42
CA GLU A 778 11.28 25.48 -9.19
C GLU A 778 11.61 23.99 -9.13
N LEU A 779 11.51 23.31 -10.27
CA LEU A 779 11.87 21.92 -10.41
C LEU A 779 13.39 21.79 -10.50
N ILE A 780 13.95 20.90 -9.68
CA ILE A 780 15.39 20.65 -9.60
C ILE A 780 15.68 19.30 -10.28
N LEU A 781 16.49 19.33 -11.33
CA LEU A 781 16.92 18.15 -12.09
C LEU A 781 18.41 17.93 -11.81
N ASP A 782 18.69 17.13 -10.77
CA ASP A 782 20.05 16.73 -10.38
C ASP A 782 20.54 15.62 -11.33
N PRO A 783 21.67 15.78 -12.04
CA PRO A 783 22.16 14.75 -12.96
C PRO A 783 22.51 13.41 -12.27
N ARG A 784 22.68 13.38 -10.94
CA ARG A 784 22.91 12.15 -10.15
C ARG A 784 21.64 11.40 -9.81
N ASP A 785 20.48 12.07 -9.88
CA ASP A 785 19.19 11.44 -9.63
C ASP A 785 18.87 10.50 -10.82
N PRO A 786 18.76 9.18 -10.60
CA PRO A 786 18.39 8.25 -11.67
C PRO A 786 17.01 8.54 -12.26
N TYR A 787 16.17 9.32 -11.55
CA TYR A 787 14.85 9.77 -11.98
C TYR A 787 14.82 11.28 -12.32
N ASN A 788 15.97 11.87 -12.69
CA ASN A 788 16.04 13.28 -13.11
C ASN A 788 15.13 13.59 -14.31
N TRP A 789 14.89 12.61 -15.18
CA TRP A 789 14.01 12.70 -16.33
C TRP A 789 12.63 12.07 -16.12
N GLY A 790 12.26 11.84 -14.85
CA GLY A 790 11.02 11.20 -14.45
C GLY A 790 11.03 9.67 -14.64
N ILE A 791 10.08 9.01 -13.99
CA ILE A 791 9.76 7.59 -14.15
C ILE A 791 8.91 7.45 -15.43
N ARG A 792 9.32 6.58 -16.36
CA ARG A 792 8.68 6.41 -17.67
C ARG A 792 8.06 5.05 -17.85
#